data_AF-A0A7J5Y1L9-F1
#
_entry.id   AF-A0A7J5Y1L9-F1
#
_cell.length_a   1.000
_cell.length_b   1.000
_cell.length_c   1.000
_cell.angle_alpha   90.00
_cell.angle_beta   90.00
_cell.angle_gamma   90.00
#
_symmetry.space_group_name_H-M   'P 1'
#
loop_
_entity.id
_entity.type
_entity.pdbx_description
1 polymer ?
#
loop_
_entity_poly.entity_id
_entity_poly.type
_entity_poly.pdbx_seq_one_letter_code
_entity_poly.pdbx_strand_id
1 'polypeptide(L)'
;MSEAAMCYVHVAALVAEYLRRKGTFIIFTCMPYSSSFCVSCVILIFLNWLIVKMLPHLILFAGMFKQGCSAFRVVTPNIDEEAAMMEDVGMQDVHFNEDVLMELLEECADGLWKAERYELISDIYKLIIPIYEKRRDFEKLAHLYDTLHRAYSKVTEVMHTGKRLLGTYFRVAFFGQGFFEDEDGKEYIYKEPKFTPLSEVSQRLLKLYSDKFGQENVKMIQDSGRINPKDLDSKYAYIQVTHVTPYLEEKEEVDRKTDFEKSHNIRRFVFEMPFTISGKKQGGVEEQCKRRTILTTTHCFPYVKKRIAVMYQHHTDLSPIEVAIDEMSKKVGEIKQLCSSSDVDMIRLQLKLQGSISVQVNAGPLAYARAFLDDACAKKNPDNKVKQLKEVFRHFVEACGHGLGINERLIKEDQQEYHDEMKANYRDLARELSIIMHEQISPVEDGMKSVLPDSLHIFNAISRTPTSATIHGIPSSSSVSAEEKLAKRCVVTLSIFFIVVNEFCERFSYYGMRAVLVLYFKYFLLWDDDLATSIYHVFVAFCYLTPILGAIVADSWLGKFKTIIYLSIVYAIGQVTMAISAIHDITDYDRDGTPDNMTFHVVLSMVGLFLIALGTGGIKPCVAAFGGDQFGNHQERQRRTFFSIFYLCINGGSLLSTIITPILRAQDCGIYSKQKCYSLAFGVPAALMLVALVVFIVGSGMYYKAEPQGNIMGSVCKCIGFAIKNRYKHRSKQYPKRQHWMDWSEEKYEKLLIAQIKMVLKVLFLYVPLPMFWTLFDQKGLLVIQPDQMQTVNPILILTLVPIMDSLIYPLIKKCGLNFTPLKRMTVGMITYPTFPSASESQLKLINMGSTPVTCLLPGHETLVLPAAQVCPHTKTN
;
A
#
# COMPACT_ATOMS: atom_id res chain seq x y z
N MET A 1 -21.33 -14.50 -9.18
CA MET A 1 -20.08 -15.14 -9.63
C MET A 1 -19.77 -16.40 -8.84
N SER A 2 -19.77 -16.40 -7.49
CA SER A 2 -19.54 -17.65 -6.73
C SER A 2 -20.51 -18.78 -7.10
N GLU A 3 -21.78 -18.49 -7.32
CA GLU A 3 -22.77 -19.52 -7.66
C GLU A 3 -22.55 -20.07 -9.07
N ALA A 4 -22.18 -19.20 -10.03
CA ALA A 4 -21.79 -19.62 -11.37
C ALA A 4 -20.52 -20.49 -11.35
N ALA A 5 -19.53 -20.14 -10.52
CA ALA A 5 -18.35 -20.97 -10.31
C ALA A 5 -18.71 -22.36 -9.77
N MET A 6 -19.68 -22.45 -8.85
CA MET A 6 -20.18 -23.75 -8.38
C MET A 6 -20.90 -24.52 -9.48
N CYS A 7 -21.66 -23.86 -10.37
CA CYS A 7 -22.24 -24.54 -11.53
C CYS A 7 -21.16 -25.19 -12.41
N TYR A 8 -20.08 -24.47 -12.73
CA TYR A 8 -18.96 -25.04 -13.49
C TYR A 8 -18.34 -26.24 -12.77
N VAL A 9 -18.11 -26.12 -11.45
CA VAL A 9 -17.55 -27.20 -10.62
C VAL A 9 -18.45 -28.44 -10.63
N HIS A 10 -19.77 -28.27 -10.50
CA HIS A 10 -20.73 -29.38 -10.54
C HIS A 10 -20.74 -30.07 -11.91
N VAL A 11 -20.76 -29.30 -13.00
CA VAL A 11 -20.71 -29.85 -14.36
C VAL A 11 -19.39 -30.59 -14.62
N ALA A 12 -18.25 -30.01 -14.21
CA ALA A 12 -16.94 -30.64 -14.34
C ALA A 12 -16.86 -31.95 -13.55
N ALA A 13 -17.42 -31.99 -12.34
CA ALA A 13 -17.47 -33.20 -11.53
C ALA A 13 -18.35 -34.29 -12.14
N LEU A 14 -19.52 -33.93 -12.68
CA LEU A 14 -20.41 -34.86 -13.38
C LEU A 14 -19.71 -35.48 -14.60
N VAL A 15 -19.03 -34.66 -15.41
CA VAL A 15 -18.25 -35.14 -16.56
C VAL A 15 -17.07 -36.00 -16.12
N ALA A 16 -16.36 -35.62 -15.05
CA ALA A 16 -15.27 -36.41 -14.50
C ALA A 16 -15.74 -37.78 -13.99
N GLU A 17 -16.91 -37.85 -13.34
CA GLU A 17 -17.51 -39.09 -12.88
C GLU A 17 -17.96 -39.97 -14.05
N TYR A 18 -18.55 -39.39 -15.09
CA TYR A 18 -18.89 -40.09 -16.33
C TYR A 18 -17.66 -40.72 -16.99
N LEU A 19 -16.59 -39.93 -17.18
CA LEU A 19 -15.33 -40.41 -17.78
C LEU A 19 -14.66 -41.49 -16.91
N ARG A 20 -14.73 -41.37 -15.58
CA ARG A 20 -14.25 -42.39 -14.64
C ARG A 20 -15.00 -43.71 -14.82
N ARG A 21 -16.34 -43.66 -14.93
CA ARG A 21 -17.17 -44.87 -15.14
C ARG A 21 -16.91 -45.51 -16.51
N LYS A 22 -16.83 -44.72 -17.59
CA LYS A 22 -16.46 -45.22 -18.93
C LYS A 22 -15.07 -45.88 -18.95
N GLY A 23 -14.07 -45.25 -18.32
CA GLY A 23 -12.71 -45.82 -18.21
C GLY A 23 -12.66 -47.13 -17.43
N THR A 24 -13.54 -47.31 -16.43
CA THR A 24 -13.67 -48.55 -15.65
C THR A 24 -14.35 -49.66 -16.47
N PHE A 25 -15.34 -49.32 -17.31
CA PHE A 25 -16.08 -50.26 -18.17
C PHE A 25 -15.21 -50.90 -19.27
N ILE A 26 -14.24 -50.16 -19.82
CA ILE A 26 -13.27 -50.67 -20.81
C ILE A 26 -12.31 -51.69 -20.18
N ILE A 27 -11.95 -51.52 -18.89
CA ILE A 27 -11.05 -52.45 -18.20
C ILE A 27 -11.73 -53.81 -17.94
N PHE A 28 -13.03 -53.82 -17.60
CA PHE A 28 -13.78 -55.05 -17.33
C PHE A 28 -14.09 -55.89 -18.58
N THR A 29 -14.18 -55.27 -19.77
CA THR A 29 -14.46 -55.97 -21.03
C THR A 29 -13.22 -56.63 -21.65
N CYS A 30 -12.01 -56.27 -21.21
CA CYS A 30 -10.74 -56.81 -21.71
C CYS A 30 -10.20 -58.03 -20.94
N MET A 31 -10.94 -58.62 -19.99
CA MET A 31 -10.56 -59.91 -19.38
C MET A 31 -11.22 -61.09 -20.13
N PRO A 32 -10.48 -61.91 -20.90
CA PRO A 32 -11.07 -63.07 -21.55
C PRO A 32 -11.35 -64.18 -20.53
N TYR A 33 -12.61 -64.55 -20.41
CA TYR A 33 -13.04 -65.87 -19.95
C TYR A 33 -12.56 -66.92 -20.96
N SER A 34 -11.63 -67.79 -20.58
CA SER A 34 -11.44 -69.08 -21.26
C SER A 34 -10.85 -70.13 -20.34
N SER A 35 -11.67 -71.13 -20.09
CA SER A 35 -11.40 -72.43 -19.46
C SER A 35 -10.35 -73.26 -20.20
N SER A 36 -9.31 -73.74 -19.52
CA SER A 36 -8.89 -75.16 -19.57
C SER A 36 -7.72 -75.43 -18.61
N PHE A 37 -7.77 -76.60 -17.98
CA PHE A 37 -6.81 -77.18 -17.04
C PHE A 37 -5.43 -77.46 -17.69
N CYS A 38 -4.35 -77.22 -16.93
CA CYS A 38 -3.33 -78.20 -16.51
C CYS A 38 -1.87 -77.68 -16.53
N VAL A 39 -1.15 -78.00 -15.44
CA VAL A 39 0.31 -78.03 -15.20
C VAL A 39 1.10 -76.71 -15.17
N SER A 40 1.03 -75.99 -14.04
CA SER A 40 2.21 -75.57 -13.24
C SER A 40 1.84 -74.55 -12.17
N CYS A 41 1.52 -75.04 -10.98
CA CYS A 41 1.03 -74.24 -9.85
C CYS A 41 2.10 -73.35 -9.17
N VAL A 42 3.36 -73.40 -9.62
CA VAL A 42 4.46 -72.55 -9.09
C VAL A 42 4.60 -71.25 -9.89
N ILE A 43 4.29 -71.28 -11.18
CA ILE A 43 4.33 -70.10 -12.06
C ILE A 43 3.17 -69.15 -11.73
N LEU A 44 2.00 -69.67 -11.32
CA LEU A 44 0.85 -68.84 -10.95
C LEU A 44 1.05 -68.08 -9.64
N ILE A 45 1.79 -68.59 -8.65
CA ILE A 45 2.08 -67.82 -7.42
C ILE A 45 3.14 -66.75 -7.70
N PHE A 46 4.15 -67.05 -8.54
CA PHE A 46 5.17 -66.08 -8.91
C PHE A 46 4.63 -65.02 -9.87
N LEU A 47 3.74 -65.38 -10.81
CA LEU A 47 3.02 -64.42 -11.63
C LEU A 47 1.98 -63.66 -10.83
N ASN A 48 1.25 -64.25 -9.87
CA ASN A 48 0.32 -63.47 -9.05
C ASN A 48 1.07 -62.51 -8.11
N TRP A 49 2.25 -62.89 -7.60
CA TRP A 49 3.13 -61.98 -6.85
C TRP A 49 3.72 -60.88 -7.74
N LEU A 50 4.15 -61.20 -8.96
CA LEU A 50 4.67 -60.24 -9.94
C LEU A 50 3.56 -59.34 -10.51
N ILE A 51 2.35 -59.86 -10.72
CA ILE A 51 1.15 -59.14 -11.16
C ILE A 51 0.71 -58.20 -10.04
N VAL A 52 0.63 -58.64 -8.78
CA VAL A 52 0.28 -57.75 -7.64
C VAL A 52 1.35 -56.68 -7.39
N LYS A 53 2.65 -56.94 -7.63
CA LYS A 53 3.72 -55.92 -7.51
C LYS A 53 3.93 -55.05 -8.75
N MET A 54 3.59 -55.50 -9.96
CA MET A 54 3.68 -54.71 -11.20
C MET A 54 2.35 -54.05 -11.59
N LEU A 55 1.25 -54.37 -10.90
CA LEU A 55 -0.04 -53.71 -11.09
C LEU A 55 -0.01 -52.19 -10.89
N PRO A 56 0.82 -51.57 -10.01
CA PRO A 56 0.87 -50.11 -9.93
C PRO A 56 1.39 -49.46 -11.23
N HIS A 57 2.22 -50.17 -12.00
CA HIS A 57 2.83 -49.65 -13.22
C HIS A 57 2.05 -49.99 -14.50
N LEU A 58 1.33 -51.12 -14.55
CA LEU A 58 0.45 -51.44 -15.69
C LEU A 58 -0.96 -50.80 -15.57
N ILE A 59 -1.41 -50.45 -14.36
CA ILE A 59 -2.66 -49.66 -14.13
C ILE A 59 -2.42 -48.14 -14.32
N LEU A 60 -1.26 -47.73 -14.83
CA LEU A 60 -1.00 -46.34 -15.20
C LEU A 60 -1.60 -45.96 -16.57
N PHE A 61 -2.06 -46.95 -17.35
CA PHE A 61 -2.39 -46.76 -18.77
C PHE A 61 -3.89 -46.57 -19.08
N ALA A 62 -4.80 -46.63 -18.09
CA ALA A 62 -6.23 -46.42 -18.31
C ALA A 62 -6.85 -45.49 -17.25
N GLY A 63 -7.25 -44.28 -17.67
CA GLY A 63 -8.09 -43.31 -16.94
C GLY A 63 -7.37 -42.43 -15.90
N MET A 64 -7.07 -41.17 -16.24
CA MET A 64 -6.38 -40.21 -15.36
C MET A 64 -7.30 -39.56 -14.30
N PHE A 65 -8.62 -39.62 -14.45
CA PHE A 65 -9.59 -39.20 -13.42
C PHE A 65 -10.04 -40.37 -12.56
N LYS A 66 -9.17 -40.89 -11.69
CA LYS A 66 -9.50 -42.04 -10.81
C LYS A 66 -10.51 -41.69 -9.71
N GLN A 67 -10.71 -40.40 -9.41
CA GLN A 67 -11.47 -39.92 -8.25
C GLN A 67 -12.90 -39.45 -8.59
N GLY A 68 -13.21 -39.10 -9.85
CA GLY A 68 -14.56 -38.68 -10.25
C GLY A 68 -15.08 -37.50 -9.43
N CYS A 69 -16.34 -37.56 -8.96
CA CYS A 69 -16.93 -36.52 -8.10
C CYS A 69 -16.13 -36.25 -6.82
N SER A 70 -15.51 -37.28 -6.22
CA SER A 70 -14.80 -37.14 -4.95
C SER A 70 -13.60 -36.19 -5.02
N ALA A 71 -13.03 -35.97 -6.22
CA ALA A 71 -11.94 -35.02 -6.44
C ALA A 71 -12.34 -33.57 -6.14
N PHE A 72 -13.61 -33.23 -6.39
CA PHE A 72 -14.14 -31.87 -6.24
C PHE A 72 -14.72 -31.62 -4.85
N ARG A 73 -14.77 -32.65 -3.99
CA ARG A 73 -15.36 -32.56 -2.64
C ARG A 73 -14.64 -31.56 -1.74
N VAL A 74 -13.34 -31.35 -1.97
CA VAL A 74 -12.54 -30.33 -1.27
C VAL A 74 -12.96 -28.91 -1.65
N VAL A 75 -13.44 -28.71 -2.87
CA VAL A 75 -13.96 -27.43 -3.37
C VAL A 75 -15.37 -27.22 -2.84
N THR A 76 -16.23 -28.23 -2.91
CA THR A 76 -17.56 -28.18 -2.29
C THR A 76 -18.07 -29.57 -1.91
N PRO A 77 -18.59 -29.76 -0.68
CA PRO A 77 -19.20 -31.03 -0.28
C PRO A 77 -20.55 -31.27 -0.97
N ASN A 78 -21.14 -30.24 -1.60
CA ASN A 78 -22.42 -30.36 -2.29
C ASN A 78 -22.33 -31.27 -3.53
N ILE A 79 -21.11 -31.61 -3.98
CA ILE A 79 -20.89 -32.51 -5.13
C ILE A 79 -21.43 -33.93 -4.91
N ASP A 80 -21.69 -34.30 -3.65
CA ASP A 80 -22.30 -35.57 -3.30
C ASP A 80 -23.71 -35.72 -3.96
N GLU A 81 -24.38 -34.63 -4.36
CA GLU A 81 -25.65 -34.66 -5.11
C GLU A 81 -25.51 -35.21 -6.54
N GLU A 82 -24.40 -34.89 -7.22
CA GLU A 82 -24.12 -35.34 -8.59
C GLU A 82 -23.74 -36.83 -8.60
N ALA A 83 -23.13 -37.31 -7.52
CA ALA A 83 -22.79 -38.72 -7.37
C ALA A 83 -24.04 -39.62 -7.23
N ALA A 84 -25.16 -39.06 -6.77
CA ALA A 84 -26.42 -39.77 -6.53
C ALA A 84 -27.32 -39.86 -7.77
N MET A 85 -27.05 -39.10 -8.85
CA MET A 85 -27.79 -39.23 -10.11
C MET A 85 -27.41 -40.55 -10.80
N MET A 86 -28.25 -41.57 -10.56
CA MET A 86 -28.25 -42.87 -11.26
C MET A 86 -28.82 -42.71 -12.68
N GLU A 87 -28.35 -43.57 -13.59
CA GLU A 87 -28.65 -43.59 -15.03
C GLU A 87 -30.14 -43.42 -15.36
N ASP A 88 -30.52 -42.28 -15.95
CA ASP A 88 -31.66 -42.26 -16.85
C ASP A 88 -31.23 -42.88 -18.18
N VAL A 89 -31.58 -44.16 -18.32
CA VAL A 89 -31.42 -44.99 -19.51
C VAL A 89 -32.23 -44.35 -20.65
N GLY A 90 -31.61 -43.40 -21.36
CA GLY A 90 -32.28 -42.71 -22.48
C GLY A 90 -31.55 -41.52 -23.09
N MET A 91 -30.46 -41.01 -22.51
CA MET A 91 -29.69 -39.94 -23.17
C MET A 91 -28.83 -40.49 -24.31
N GLN A 92 -29.10 -40.02 -25.53
CA GLN A 92 -28.24 -40.15 -26.70
C GLN A 92 -26.79 -39.77 -26.36
N ASP A 93 -25.79 -40.46 -26.93
CA ASP A 93 -24.36 -40.30 -26.70
C ASP A 93 -23.90 -38.82 -26.67
N VAL A 94 -23.97 -38.19 -25.50
CA VAL A 94 -23.40 -36.85 -25.28
C VAL A 94 -21.88 -37.00 -25.35
N HIS A 95 -21.24 -36.21 -26.21
CA HIS A 95 -19.81 -36.21 -26.51
C HIS A 95 -18.94 -35.73 -25.32
N PHE A 96 -19.02 -36.38 -24.17
CA PHE A 96 -18.11 -36.14 -23.06
C PHE A 96 -16.79 -36.86 -23.33
N ASN A 97 -15.73 -36.08 -23.53
CA ASN A 97 -14.36 -36.54 -23.71
C ASN A 97 -13.41 -35.77 -22.77
N GLU A 98 -12.13 -36.15 -22.78
CA GLU A 98 -11.12 -35.50 -21.93
C GLU A 98 -10.94 -34.00 -22.27
N ASP A 99 -11.09 -33.62 -23.54
CA ASP A 99 -10.95 -32.23 -23.97
C ASP A 99 -12.04 -31.32 -23.41
N VAL A 100 -13.30 -31.77 -23.42
CA VAL A 100 -14.43 -31.07 -22.79
C VAL A 100 -14.20 -30.91 -21.28
N LEU A 101 -13.65 -31.94 -20.60
CA LEU A 101 -13.36 -31.83 -19.18
C LEU A 101 -12.24 -30.83 -18.89
N MET A 102 -11.19 -30.77 -19.73
CA MET A 102 -10.14 -29.77 -19.58
C MET A 102 -10.68 -28.34 -19.76
N GLU A 103 -11.52 -28.11 -20.77
CA GLU A 103 -12.18 -26.81 -20.98
C GLU A 103 -13.03 -26.42 -19.77
N LEU A 104 -13.81 -27.36 -19.23
CA LEU A 104 -14.61 -27.12 -18.02
C LEU A 104 -13.75 -26.80 -16.78
N LEU A 105 -12.58 -27.43 -16.64
CA LEU A 105 -11.66 -27.15 -15.53
C LEU A 105 -11.02 -25.76 -15.65
N GLU A 106 -10.69 -25.31 -16.85
CA GLU A 106 -10.23 -23.93 -17.08
C GLU A 106 -11.35 -22.92 -16.78
N GLU A 107 -12.59 -23.18 -17.22
CA GLU A 107 -13.76 -22.36 -16.87
C GLU A 107 -14.04 -22.35 -15.35
N CYS A 108 -13.78 -23.45 -14.64
CA CYS A 108 -13.84 -23.50 -13.19
C CYS A 108 -12.80 -22.55 -12.55
N ALA A 109 -11.54 -22.59 -13.03
CA ALA A 109 -10.48 -21.73 -12.52
C ALA A 109 -10.80 -20.24 -12.74
N ASP A 110 -11.25 -19.88 -13.94
CA ASP A 110 -11.68 -18.53 -14.29
C ASP A 110 -12.93 -18.09 -13.51
N GLY A 111 -13.89 -18.99 -13.33
CA GLY A 111 -15.08 -18.76 -12.53
C GLY A 111 -14.74 -18.48 -11.06
N LEU A 112 -13.83 -19.27 -10.49
CA LEU A 112 -13.34 -19.09 -9.12
C LEU A 112 -12.55 -17.79 -8.95
N TRP A 113 -11.75 -17.43 -9.96
CA TRP A 113 -11.05 -16.13 -10.02
C TRP A 113 -12.04 -14.96 -10.00
N LYS A 114 -13.03 -14.97 -10.90
CA LYS A 114 -14.10 -13.94 -10.96
C LYS A 114 -14.99 -13.92 -9.70
N ALA A 115 -15.04 -15.04 -8.96
CA ALA A 115 -15.73 -15.16 -7.70
C ALA A 115 -14.90 -14.74 -6.48
N GLU A 116 -13.65 -14.32 -6.68
CA GLU A 116 -12.68 -13.94 -5.63
C GLU A 116 -12.36 -15.07 -4.63
N ARG A 117 -12.51 -16.33 -5.07
CA ARG A 117 -12.22 -17.55 -4.29
C ARG A 117 -10.91 -18.17 -4.74
N TYR A 118 -9.85 -17.36 -4.67
CA TYR A 118 -8.52 -17.65 -5.20
C TYR A 118 -7.89 -18.93 -4.63
N GLU A 119 -8.16 -19.23 -3.36
CA GLU A 119 -7.63 -20.38 -2.63
C GLU A 119 -7.99 -21.72 -3.29
N LEU A 120 -9.15 -21.80 -3.96
CA LEU A 120 -9.70 -23.03 -4.55
C LEU A 120 -9.15 -23.31 -5.96
N ILE A 121 -8.54 -22.32 -6.61
CA ILE A 121 -8.02 -22.45 -7.98
C ILE A 121 -6.95 -23.56 -8.03
N SER A 122 -6.16 -23.68 -6.96
CA SER A 122 -5.16 -24.74 -6.79
C SER A 122 -5.78 -26.14 -6.83
N ASP A 123 -6.94 -26.33 -6.22
CA ASP A 123 -7.59 -27.65 -6.18
C ASP A 123 -8.15 -28.06 -7.54
N ILE A 124 -8.59 -27.10 -8.35
CA ILE A 124 -8.98 -27.33 -9.75
C ILE A 124 -7.76 -27.65 -10.60
N TYR A 125 -6.70 -26.84 -10.54
CA TYR A 125 -5.53 -27.04 -11.40
C TYR A 125 -4.73 -28.31 -11.09
N LYS A 126 -4.77 -28.82 -9.86
CA LYS A 126 -4.21 -30.14 -9.54
C LYS A 126 -4.80 -31.27 -10.40
N LEU A 127 -6.02 -31.10 -10.92
CA LEU A 127 -6.68 -32.09 -11.77
C LEU A 127 -6.21 -32.02 -13.23
N ILE A 128 -5.84 -30.83 -13.73
CA ILE A 128 -5.46 -30.62 -15.13
C ILE A 128 -3.94 -30.73 -15.38
N ILE A 129 -3.11 -30.38 -14.39
CA ILE A 129 -1.64 -30.39 -14.52
C ILE A 129 -1.10 -31.73 -15.07
N PRO A 130 -1.49 -32.92 -14.55
CA PRO A 130 -0.98 -34.19 -15.06
C PRO A 130 -1.31 -34.42 -16.54
N ILE A 131 -2.44 -33.87 -17.02
CA ILE A 131 -2.89 -34.01 -18.41
C ILE A 131 -2.01 -33.17 -19.33
N TYR A 132 -1.75 -31.91 -18.95
CA TYR A 132 -0.83 -31.05 -19.72
C TYR A 132 0.61 -31.57 -19.72
N GLU A 133 1.09 -32.13 -18.59
CA GLU A 133 2.41 -32.79 -18.53
C GLU A 133 2.50 -33.98 -19.48
N LYS A 134 1.46 -34.83 -19.53
CA LYS A 134 1.38 -35.97 -20.45
C LYS A 134 1.34 -35.54 -21.91
N ARG A 135 0.60 -34.47 -22.23
CA ARG A 135 0.50 -33.90 -23.58
C ARG A 135 1.72 -33.05 -23.98
N ARG A 136 2.62 -32.76 -23.03
CA ARG A 136 3.77 -31.85 -23.20
C ARG A 136 3.34 -30.44 -23.62
N ASP A 137 2.20 -29.98 -23.13
CA ASP A 137 1.67 -28.64 -23.37
C ASP A 137 2.29 -27.65 -22.38
N PHE A 138 3.52 -27.23 -22.69
CA PHE A 138 4.29 -26.35 -21.80
C PHE A 138 3.75 -24.92 -21.74
N GLU A 139 3.02 -24.47 -22.76
CA GLU A 139 2.40 -23.14 -22.78
C GLU A 139 1.24 -23.07 -21.80
N LYS A 140 0.35 -24.08 -21.82
CA LYS A 140 -0.74 -24.20 -20.84
C LYS A 140 -0.22 -24.38 -19.41
N LEU A 141 0.85 -25.17 -19.22
CA LEU A 141 1.51 -25.29 -17.91
C LEU A 141 2.07 -23.94 -17.42
N ALA A 142 2.73 -23.17 -18.29
CA ALA A 142 3.23 -21.85 -17.90
C ALA A 142 2.08 -20.90 -17.51
N HIS A 143 0.99 -20.89 -18.28
CA HIS A 143 -0.18 -20.06 -18.03
C HIS A 143 -0.87 -20.39 -16.70
N LEU A 144 -1.10 -21.68 -16.40
CA LEU A 144 -1.77 -22.06 -15.14
C LEU A 144 -0.90 -21.75 -13.92
N TYR A 145 0.43 -21.93 -14.01
CA TYR A 145 1.33 -21.58 -12.91
C TYR A 145 1.43 -20.06 -12.68
N ASP A 146 1.36 -19.24 -13.73
CA ASP A 146 1.22 -17.78 -13.61
C ASP A 146 -0.11 -17.43 -12.90
N THR A 147 -1.20 -18.08 -13.28
CA THR A 147 -2.51 -17.88 -12.65
C THR A 147 -2.49 -18.26 -11.16
N LEU A 148 -1.85 -19.38 -10.79
CA LEU A 148 -1.65 -19.77 -9.38
C LEU A 148 -0.79 -18.77 -8.62
N HIS A 149 0.30 -18.29 -9.22
CA HIS A 149 1.14 -17.27 -8.61
C HIS A 149 0.33 -15.99 -8.32
N ARG A 150 -0.46 -15.53 -9.29
CA ARG A 150 -1.35 -14.37 -9.12
C ARG A 150 -2.44 -14.61 -8.09
N ALA A 151 -3.01 -15.82 -8.04
CA ALA A 151 -4.06 -16.19 -7.09
C ALA A 151 -3.54 -16.09 -5.65
N TYR A 152 -2.40 -16.70 -5.34
CA TYR A 152 -1.81 -16.60 -3.98
C TYR A 152 -1.29 -15.19 -3.66
N SER A 153 -0.85 -14.43 -4.66
CA SER A 153 -0.52 -13.00 -4.49
C SER A 153 -1.76 -12.19 -4.12
N LYS A 154 -2.92 -12.50 -4.72
CA LYS A 154 -4.20 -11.90 -4.35
C LYS A 154 -4.69 -12.34 -2.98
N VAL A 155 -4.50 -13.61 -2.59
CA VAL A 155 -4.82 -14.09 -1.23
C VAL A 155 -4.10 -13.25 -0.17
N THR A 156 -2.79 -13.04 -0.32
CA THR A 156 -2.02 -12.25 0.66
C THR A 156 -2.45 -10.78 0.68
N GLU A 157 -2.71 -10.18 -0.49
CA GLU A 157 -3.24 -8.81 -0.61
C GLU A 157 -4.58 -8.64 0.12
N VAL A 158 -5.54 -9.55 -0.11
CA VAL A 158 -6.88 -9.43 0.47
C VAL A 158 -6.92 -9.79 1.96
N MET A 159 -6.07 -10.72 2.40
CA MET A 159 -5.89 -11.03 3.83
C MET A 159 -5.35 -9.82 4.59
N HIS A 160 -4.39 -9.10 4.02
CA HIS A 160 -3.82 -7.92 4.67
C HIS A 160 -4.76 -6.71 4.64
N THR A 161 -5.49 -6.51 3.52
CA THR A 161 -6.38 -5.35 3.38
C THR A 161 -7.75 -5.55 4.03
N GLY A 162 -8.21 -6.78 4.25
CA GLY A 162 -9.53 -7.10 4.77
C GLY A 162 -10.69 -6.69 3.85
N LYS A 163 -10.41 -6.36 2.58
CA LYS A 163 -11.39 -5.77 1.64
C LYS A 163 -12.23 -6.78 0.86
N ARG A 164 -11.96 -8.07 1.00
CA ARG A 164 -12.71 -9.12 0.30
C ARG A 164 -14.03 -9.39 1.01
N LEU A 165 -15.14 -9.15 0.32
CA LEU A 165 -16.49 -9.29 0.85
C LEU A 165 -17.26 -10.37 0.07
N LEU A 166 -17.24 -11.61 0.57
CA LEU A 166 -17.82 -12.78 -0.12
C LEU A 166 -19.35 -12.88 -0.04
N GLY A 167 -19.98 -12.05 0.80
CA GLY A 167 -21.43 -11.91 0.90
C GLY A 167 -21.95 -11.78 2.32
N THR A 168 -23.22 -11.43 2.42
CA THR A 168 -24.01 -11.34 3.66
C THR A 168 -25.15 -12.36 3.63
N TYR A 169 -25.64 -12.79 4.79
CA TYR A 169 -26.62 -13.87 4.88
C TYR A 169 -27.87 -13.43 5.61
N PHE A 170 -29.03 -13.88 5.12
CA PHE A 170 -30.33 -13.54 5.69
C PHE A 170 -31.21 -14.78 5.78
N ARG A 171 -31.84 -15.01 6.93
CA ARG A 171 -32.99 -15.91 7.02
C ARG A 171 -34.20 -15.18 6.44
N VAL A 172 -34.87 -15.81 5.48
CA VAL A 172 -36.14 -15.35 4.90
C VAL A 172 -37.19 -16.45 5.08
N ALA A 173 -38.31 -16.09 5.68
CA ALA A 173 -39.45 -16.99 5.86
C ALA A 173 -40.70 -16.38 5.23
N PHE A 174 -41.52 -17.23 4.61
CA PHE A 174 -42.76 -16.84 3.94
C PHE A 174 -43.96 -17.38 4.69
N PHE A 175 -45.00 -16.57 4.86
CA PHE A 175 -46.26 -16.97 5.47
C PHE A 175 -47.47 -16.40 4.71
N GLY A 176 -48.53 -17.18 4.56
CA GLY A 176 -49.72 -16.86 3.78
C GLY A 176 -50.02 -17.92 2.73
N GLN A 177 -50.67 -19.02 3.13
CA GLN A 177 -51.02 -20.16 2.27
C GLN A 177 -51.72 -19.74 0.96
N GLY A 178 -52.60 -18.74 0.99
CA GLY A 178 -53.33 -18.26 -0.19
C GLY A 178 -52.49 -17.53 -1.24
N PHE A 179 -51.24 -17.14 -0.90
CA PHE A 179 -50.34 -16.42 -1.81
C PHE A 179 -49.09 -17.23 -2.15
N PHE A 180 -48.49 -17.87 -1.14
CA PHE A 180 -47.22 -18.58 -1.27
C PHE A 180 -47.37 -20.07 -1.58
N GLU A 181 -48.57 -20.64 -1.45
CA GLU A 181 -48.87 -22.05 -1.74
C GLU A 181 -47.87 -22.99 -1.04
N ASP A 182 -47.04 -23.70 -1.81
CA ASP A 182 -46.03 -24.61 -1.30
C ASP A 182 -44.92 -23.90 -0.50
N GLU A 183 -44.74 -22.60 -0.67
CA GLU A 183 -43.72 -21.82 0.03
C GLU A 183 -44.17 -21.33 1.41
N ASP A 184 -45.45 -21.52 1.78
CA ASP A 184 -45.96 -21.18 3.10
C ASP A 184 -45.22 -21.94 4.22
N GLY A 185 -44.77 -21.20 5.24
CA GLY A 185 -44.04 -21.75 6.37
C GLY A 185 -42.61 -22.21 6.08
N LYS A 186 -42.12 -22.10 4.84
CA LYS A 186 -40.74 -22.47 4.50
C LYS A 186 -39.76 -21.36 4.85
N GLU A 187 -38.63 -21.78 5.41
CA GLU A 187 -37.49 -20.92 5.76
C GLU A 187 -36.30 -21.18 4.83
N TYR A 188 -35.63 -20.11 4.43
CA TYR A 188 -34.45 -20.15 3.57
C TYR A 188 -33.35 -19.26 4.10
N ILE A 189 -32.10 -19.64 3.87
CA ILE A 189 -30.97 -18.73 3.96
C ILE A 189 -30.69 -18.16 2.58
N TYR A 190 -30.68 -16.84 2.47
CA TYR A 190 -30.33 -16.06 1.29
C TYR A 190 -28.89 -15.57 1.43
N LYS A 191 -28.09 -15.78 0.39
CA LYS A 191 -26.75 -15.21 0.26
C LYS A 191 -26.80 -13.99 -0.67
N GLU A 192 -26.47 -12.84 -0.12
CA GLU A 192 -26.49 -11.54 -0.79
C GLU A 192 -25.07 -11.04 -1.11
N PRO A 193 -24.91 -10.23 -2.17
CA PRO A 193 -23.60 -9.78 -2.62
C PRO A 193 -22.96 -8.78 -1.64
N LYS A 194 -21.64 -8.91 -1.41
CA LYS A 194 -20.84 -7.94 -0.64
C LYS A 194 -21.48 -7.63 0.73
N PHE A 195 -21.75 -6.35 1.01
CA PHE A 195 -22.33 -5.84 2.25
C PHE A 195 -23.74 -5.30 2.01
N THR A 196 -24.65 -6.17 1.57
CA THR A 196 -26.07 -5.81 1.44
C THR A 196 -26.69 -5.66 2.84
N PRO A 197 -27.28 -4.50 3.18
CA PRO A 197 -27.94 -4.29 4.46
C PRO A 197 -29.34 -4.93 4.49
N LEU A 198 -29.86 -5.17 5.70
CA LEU A 198 -31.21 -5.73 5.92
C LEU A 198 -32.31 -4.94 5.21
N SER A 199 -32.19 -3.61 5.18
CA SER A 199 -33.15 -2.71 4.54
C SER A 199 -33.26 -2.97 3.03
N GLU A 200 -32.13 -3.17 2.35
CA GLU A 200 -32.09 -3.39 0.89
C GLU A 200 -32.77 -4.71 0.53
N VAL A 201 -32.46 -5.80 1.24
CA VAL A 201 -33.10 -7.12 1.02
C VAL A 201 -34.60 -7.04 1.31
N SER A 202 -34.97 -6.42 2.43
CA SER A 202 -36.36 -6.29 2.87
C SER A 202 -37.18 -5.50 1.85
N GLN A 203 -36.66 -4.37 1.36
CA GLN A 203 -37.32 -3.56 0.34
C GLN A 203 -37.40 -4.26 -1.01
N ARG A 204 -36.34 -4.97 -1.42
CA ARG A 204 -36.31 -5.72 -2.68
C ARG A 204 -37.34 -6.86 -2.68
N LEU A 205 -37.44 -7.61 -1.58
CA LEU A 205 -38.44 -8.67 -1.42
C LEU A 205 -39.85 -8.09 -1.31
N LEU A 206 -40.04 -7.03 -0.52
CA LEU A 206 -41.31 -6.34 -0.43
C LEU A 206 -41.79 -5.89 -1.80
N LYS A 207 -40.92 -5.23 -2.58
CA LYS A 207 -41.24 -4.78 -3.94
C LYS A 207 -41.58 -5.96 -4.85
N LEU A 208 -40.73 -6.98 -4.91
CA LEU A 208 -40.93 -8.15 -5.77
C LEU A 208 -42.29 -8.83 -5.55
N TYR A 209 -42.69 -9.00 -4.28
CA TYR A 209 -43.96 -9.65 -3.98
C TYR A 209 -45.14 -8.68 -3.99
N SER A 210 -44.93 -7.39 -3.76
CA SER A 210 -45.96 -6.36 -3.98
C SER A 210 -46.34 -6.28 -5.45
N ASP A 211 -45.35 -6.37 -6.35
CA ASP A 211 -45.56 -6.39 -7.81
C ASP A 211 -46.34 -7.66 -8.24
N LYS A 212 -46.20 -8.77 -7.49
CA LYS A 212 -46.87 -10.05 -7.78
C LYS A 212 -48.28 -10.17 -7.18
N PHE A 213 -48.49 -9.66 -5.96
CA PHE A 213 -49.70 -9.90 -5.17
C PHE A 213 -50.52 -8.63 -4.85
N GLY A 214 -50.03 -7.44 -5.22
CA GLY A 214 -50.61 -6.15 -4.83
C GLY A 214 -49.94 -5.59 -3.58
N GLN A 215 -49.64 -4.29 -3.58
CA GLN A 215 -48.87 -3.62 -2.52
C GLN A 215 -49.59 -3.65 -1.17
N GLU A 216 -50.92 -3.61 -1.19
CA GLU A 216 -51.78 -3.68 -0.02
C GLU A 216 -51.85 -5.08 0.61
N ASN A 217 -51.46 -6.13 -0.12
CA ASN A 217 -51.57 -7.52 0.32
C ASN A 217 -50.28 -8.07 0.93
N VAL A 218 -49.16 -7.34 0.87
CA VAL A 218 -47.85 -7.82 1.35
C VAL A 218 -47.38 -7.05 2.58
N LYS A 219 -46.95 -7.78 3.62
CA LYS A 219 -46.45 -7.22 4.88
C LYS A 219 -45.10 -7.78 5.28
N MET A 220 -44.20 -6.91 5.72
CA MET A 220 -42.91 -7.30 6.28
C MET A 220 -43.03 -7.56 7.78
N ILE A 221 -42.52 -8.68 8.26
CA ILE A 221 -42.41 -8.97 9.70
C ILE A 221 -41.01 -8.55 10.16
N GLN A 222 -40.97 -7.51 10.98
CA GLN A 222 -39.72 -6.96 11.54
C GLN A 222 -39.24 -7.72 12.77
N ASP A 223 -40.13 -8.47 13.43
CA ASP A 223 -39.73 -9.32 14.54
C ASP A 223 -38.95 -10.52 14.00
N SER A 224 -37.82 -10.85 14.63
CA SER A 224 -37.03 -12.05 14.29
C SER A 224 -37.54 -13.31 14.99
N GLY A 225 -38.50 -13.16 15.91
CA GLY A 225 -39.07 -14.21 16.74
C GLY A 225 -39.68 -15.36 15.94
N ARG A 226 -39.88 -16.48 16.62
CA ARG A 226 -40.64 -17.58 16.05
C ARG A 226 -42.10 -17.16 15.97
N ILE A 227 -42.68 -17.30 14.78
CA ILE A 227 -44.04 -16.83 14.50
C ILE A 227 -44.97 -18.03 14.55
N ASN A 228 -46.06 -17.90 15.28
CA ASN A 228 -47.14 -18.85 15.24
C ASN A 228 -48.08 -18.46 14.08
N PRO A 229 -48.28 -19.32 13.06
CA PRO A 229 -49.12 -18.98 11.91
C PRO A 229 -50.57 -18.62 12.27
N LYS A 230 -51.05 -19.08 13.43
CA LYS A 230 -52.40 -18.77 13.94
C LYS A 230 -52.58 -17.30 14.32
N ASP A 231 -51.50 -16.58 14.59
CA ASP A 231 -51.53 -15.18 15.01
C ASP A 231 -51.47 -14.21 13.81
N LEU A 232 -51.35 -14.75 12.58
CA LEU A 232 -51.28 -14.00 11.33
C LEU A 232 -52.65 -13.93 10.64
N ASP A 233 -52.93 -12.80 10.00
CA ASP A 233 -54.16 -12.61 9.22
C ASP A 233 -54.01 -13.25 7.82
N SER A 234 -54.81 -14.29 7.55
CA SER A 234 -54.82 -15.01 6.26
C SER A 234 -55.01 -14.14 5.01
N LYS A 235 -55.48 -12.89 5.16
CA LYS A 235 -55.65 -11.93 4.06
C LYS A 235 -54.32 -11.42 3.48
N TYR A 236 -53.22 -11.48 4.23
CA TYR A 236 -51.94 -10.91 3.81
C TYR A 236 -50.87 -11.98 3.56
N ALA A 237 -49.99 -11.69 2.62
CA ALA A 237 -48.72 -12.37 2.42
C ALA A 237 -47.65 -11.74 3.32
N TYR A 238 -47.11 -12.50 4.25
CA TYR A 238 -46.08 -12.04 5.17
C TYR A 238 -44.69 -12.55 4.80
N ILE A 239 -43.70 -11.67 4.92
CA ILE A 239 -42.29 -12.00 4.69
C ILE A 239 -41.49 -11.57 5.91
N GLN A 240 -40.81 -12.52 6.54
CA GLN A 240 -39.90 -12.25 7.67
C GLN A 240 -38.46 -12.28 7.17
N VAL A 241 -37.69 -11.24 7.45
CA VAL A 241 -36.27 -11.16 7.05
C VAL A 241 -35.42 -10.88 8.27
N THR A 242 -34.42 -11.72 8.52
CA THR A 242 -33.52 -11.61 9.67
C THR A 242 -32.09 -11.78 9.22
N HIS A 243 -31.22 -10.85 9.59
CA HIS A 243 -29.79 -10.98 9.35
C HIS A 243 -29.21 -12.14 10.17
N VAL A 244 -28.40 -12.98 9.53
CA VAL A 244 -27.73 -14.11 10.18
C VAL A 244 -26.24 -14.08 9.83
N THR A 245 -25.41 -14.60 10.73
CA THR A 245 -23.96 -14.76 10.48
C THR A 245 -23.60 -16.23 10.41
N PRO A 246 -22.54 -16.62 9.67
CA PRO A 246 -22.03 -17.99 9.71
C PRO A 246 -21.73 -18.41 11.15
N TYR A 247 -22.07 -19.64 11.50
CA TYR A 247 -21.84 -20.23 12.82
C TYR A 247 -20.88 -21.41 12.68
N LEU A 248 -19.79 -21.35 13.45
CA LEU A 248 -18.80 -22.41 13.57
C LEU A 248 -18.82 -22.92 15.01
N GLU A 249 -18.70 -24.23 15.17
CA GLU A 249 -18.46 -24.81 16.50
C GLU A 249 -17.02 -24.55 16.95
N GLU A 250 -16.77 -24.65 18.26
CA GLU A 250 -15.44 -24.42 18.84
C GLU A 250 -14.34 -25.26 18.17
N LYS A 251 -14.63 -26.52 17.81
CA LYS A 251 -13.68 -27.37 17.08
C LYS A 251 -13.39 -26.84 15.67
N GLU A 252 -14.43 -26.44 14.95
CA GLU A 252 -14.29 -25.89 13.60
C GLU A 252 -13.58 -24.53 13.62
N GLU A 253 -13.77 -23.74 14.66
CA GLU A 253 -13.13 -22.43 14.80
C GLU A 253 -11.61 -22.53 15.01
N VAL A 254 -11.13 -23.65 15.60
CA VAL A 254 -9.70 -23.97 15.71
C VAL A 254 -9.12 -24.43 14.38
N ASP A 255 -9.88 -25.24 13.62
CA ASP A 255 -9.44 -25.77 12.33
C ASP A 255 -9.45 -24.72 11.21
N ARG A 256 -10.49 -23.86 11.18
CA ARG A 256 -10.69 -22.80 10.18
C ARG A 256 -10.03 -21.51 10.66
N LYS A 257 -8.80 -21.29 10.23
CA LYS A 257 -7.93 -20.20 10.71
C LYS A 257 -8.12 -18.91 9.95
N THR A 258 -8.45 -18.99 8.66
CA THR A 258 -8.55 -17.81 7.79
C THR A 258 -10.00 -17.34 7.61
N ASP A 259 -10.18 -16.04 7.32
CA ASP A 259 -11.50 -15.48 7.00
C ASP A 259 -12.17 -16.19 5.81
N PHE A 260 -11.37 -16.70 4.87
CA PHE A 260 -11.85 -17.48 3.74
C PHE A 260 -12.47 -18.80 4.19
N GLU A 261 -11.75 -19.59 4.99
CA GLU A 261 -12.20 -20.87 5.51
C GLU A 261 -13.46 -20.72 6.38
N LYS A 262 -13.54 -19.62 7.15
CA LYS A 262 -14.73 -19.27 7.93
C LYS A 262 -15.93 -18.82 7.06
N SER A 263 -15.70 -18.54 5.77
CA SER A 263 -16.70 -18.02 4.81
C SER A 263 -16.94 -18.95 3.60
N HIS A 264 -16.36 -20.15 3.61
CA HIS A 264 -16.44 -21.12 2.53
C HIS A 264 -16.84 -22.50 3.07
N ASN A 265 -17.68 -23.23 2.34
CA ASN A 265 -18.29 -24.48 2.78
C ASN A 265 -18.91 -24.35 4.17
N ILE A 266 -19.78 -23.35 4.30
CA ILE A 266 -20.53 -23.05 5.53
C ILE A 266 -21.97 -23.52 5.40
N ARG A 267 -22.48 -24.17 6.45
CA ARG A 267 -23.83 -24.77 6.48
C ARG A 267 -24.71 -24.23 7.60
N ARG A 268 -24.09 -23.61 8.62
CA ARG A 268 -24.75 -23.18 9.83
C ARG A 268 -24.72 -21.67 9.96
N PHE A 269 -25.83 -21.11 10.40
CA PHE A 269 -26.03 -19.69 10.53
C PHE A 269 -26.68 -19.40 11.88
N VAL A 270 -26.30 -18.30 12.51
CA VAL A 270 -26.79 -17.91 13.83
C VAL A 270 -27.35 -16.50 13.79
N PHE A 271 -28.44 -16.30 14.54
CA PHE A 271 -28.87 -14.97 14.96
C PHE A 271 -29.21 -15.01 16.45
N GLU A 272 -29.08 -13.85 17.08
CA GLU A 272 -29.35 -13.66 18.50
C GLU A 272 -30.52 -12.70 18.67
N MET A 273 -31.43 -13.02 19.59
CA MET A 273 -32.60 -12.21 19.90
C MET A 273 -32.63 -11.84 21.38
N PRO A 274 -32.82 -10.56 21.73
CA PRO A 274 -33.01 -10.15 23.10
C PRO A 274 -34.44 -10.48 23.56
N PHE A 275 -34.58 -10.95 24.80
CA PHE A 275 -35.85 -11.06 25.50
C PHE A 275 -35.61 -10.87 27.00
N THR A 276 -36.63 -10.54 27.77
CA THR A 276 -36.55 -10.44 29.24
C THR A 276 -37.26 -11.61 29.90
N ILE A 277 -36.95 -11.87 31.17
CA ILE A 277 -37.67 -12.86 31.99
C ILE A 277 -39.17 -12.55 32.05
N SER A 278 -39.53 -11.26 31.98
CA SER A 278 -40.91 -10.75 31.95
C SER A 278 -41.61 -10.87 30.58
N GLY A 279 -40.91 -11.34 29.54
CA GLY A 279 -41.46 -11.52 28.18
C GLY A 279 -41.39 -10.29 27.27
N LYS A 280 -40.77 -9.18 27.72
CA LYS A 280 -40.48 -8.02 26.86
C LYS A 280 -39.25 -8.29 25.99
N LYS A 281 -39.02 -7.47 24.95
CA LYS A 281 -37.84 -7.62 24.07
C LYS A 281 -36.56 -7.10 24.71
N GLN A 282 -36.62 -5.92 25.35
CA GLN A 282 -35.46 -5.25 25.94
C GLN A 282 -35.77 -4.85 27.38
N GLY A 283 -34.76 -4.89 28.24
CA GLY A 283 -34.85 -4.58 29.66
C GLY A 283 -33.51 -4.17 30.26
N GLY A 284 -33.47 -4.07 31.60
CA GLY A 284 -32.22 -3.86 32.35
C GLY A 284 -31.25 -5.04 32.19
N VAL A 285 -29.96 -4.80 32.45
CA VAL A 285 -28.91 -5.84 32.32
C VAL A 285 -29.18 -7.06 33.20
N GLU A 286 -29.88 -6.88 34.32
CA GLU A 286 -30.27 -7.89 35.29
C GLU A 286 -31.41 -8.81 34.83
N GLU A 287 -32.23 -8.37 33.88
CA GLU A 287 -33.36 -9.16 33.34
C GLU A 287 -33.18 -9.54 31.86
N GLN A 288 -32.15 -9.01 31.20
CA GLN A 288 -31.91 -9.18 29.77
C GLN A 288 -31.35 -10.57 29.47
N CYS A 289 -32.21 -11.44 28.94
CA CYS A 289 -31.84 -12.73 28.37
C CYS A 289 -31.55 -12.61 26.87
N LYS A 290 -30.93 -13.65 26.31
CA LYS A 290 -30.62 -13.73 24.88
C LYS A 290 -30.90 -15.11 24.34
N ARG A 291 -31.72 -15.21 23.29
CA ARG A 291 -31.98 -16.47 22.57
C ARG A 291 -31.07 -16.55 21.36
N ARG A 292 -30.19 -17.54 21.34
CA ARG A 292 -29.32 -17.84 20.19
C ARG A 292 -29.97 -18.93 19.37
N THR A 293 -30.31 -18.64 18.12
CA THR A 293 -30.94 -19.62 17.20
C THR A 293 -29.95 -19.99 16.11
N ILE A 294 -29.68 -21.29 15.96
CA ILE A 294 -28.77 -21.84 14.95
C ILE A 294 -29.61 -22.56 13.88
N LEU A 295 -29.46 -22.11 12.65
CA LEU A 295 -30.12 -22.60 11.45
C LEU A 295 -29.11 -23.42 10.64
N THR A 296 -29.49 -24.63 10.23
CA THR A 296 -28.68 -25.50 9.38
C THR A 296 -29.38 -25.67 8.04
N THR A 297 -28.69 -25.34 6.96
CA THR A 297 -29.21 -25.49 5.59
C THR A 297 -29.07 -26.92 5.08
N THR A 298 -29.84 -27.27 4.05
CA THR A 298 -29.71 -28.58 3.37
C THR A 298 -28.31 -28.74 2.75
N HIS A 299 -27.79 -27.69 2.11
CA HIS A 299 -26.50 -27.64 1.40
C HIS A 299 -25.58 -26.57 1.98
N CYS A 300 -24.29 -26.63 1.69
CA CYS A 300 -23.29 -25.62 2.09
C CYS A 300 -23.26 -24.43 1.12
N PHE A 301 -22.95 -23.23 1.60
CA PHE A 301 -22.58 -22.10 0.75
C PHE A 301 -21.06 -22.04 0.51
N PRO A 302 -20.61 -21.63 -0.69
CA PRO A 302 -21.41 -21.32 -1.89
C PRO A 302 -22.02 -22.59 -2.52
N TYR A 303 -23.14 -22.42 -3.23
CA TYR A 303 -23.88 -23.47 -3.92
C TYR A 303 -24.30 -22.98 -5.31
N VAL A 304 -24.86 -23.85 -6.14
CA VAL A 304 -25.42 -23.49 -7.46
C VAL A 304 -26.61 -22.52 -7.36
N LYS A 305 -27.24 -22.44 -6.18
CA LYS A 305 -28.33 -21.48 -5.86
C LYS A 305 -27.91 -20.48 -4.79
N LYS A 306 -28.44 -19.26 -4.88
CA LYS A 306 -28.23 -18.17 -3.88
C LYS A 306 -29.10 -18.30 -2.62
N ARG A 307 -30.16 -19.12 -2.67
CA ARG A 307 -31.02 -19.42 -1.53
C ARG A 307 -31.06 -20.92 -1.29
N ILE A 308 -30.96 -21.33 -0.03
CA ILE A 308 -30.94 -22.74 0.38
C ILE A 308 -31.92 -22.92 1.52
N ALA A 309 -32.75 -23.96 1.46
CA ALA A 309 -33.75 -24.25 2.48
C ALA A 309 -33.09 -24.58 3.82
N VAL A 310 -33.71 -24.10 4.90
CA VAL A 310 -33.35 -24.50 6.27
C VAL A 310 -33.88 -25.90 6.52
N MET A 311 -32.99 -26.82 6.87
CA MET A 311 -33.31 -28.22 7.15
C MET A 311 -33.63 -28.44 8.63
N TYR A 312 -32.85 -27.78 9.49
CA TYR A 312 -32.93 -27.96 10.94
C TYR A 312 -32.64 -26.64 11.65
N GLN A 313 -33.36 -26.39 12.74
CA GLN A 313 -33.11 -25.25 13.63
C GLN A 313 -33.18 -25.70 15.08
N HIS A 314 -32.31 -25.13 15.91
CA HIS A 314 -32.38 -25.26 17.37
C HIS A 314 -32.00 -23.92 18.01
N HIS A 315 -32.41 -23.73 19.25
CA HIS A 315 -32.10 -22.53 20.00
C HIS A 315 -31.61 -22.85 21.40
N THR A 316 -30.78 -21.95 21.92
CA THR A 316 -30.29 -21.98 23.29
C THR A 316 -30.56 -20.62 23.92
N ASP A 317 -31.17 -20.62 25.09
CA ASP A 317 -31.45 -19.41 25.86
C ASP A 317 -30.34 -19.18 26.86
N LEU A 318 -29.78 -17.96 26.84
CA LEU A 318 -28.78 -17.50 27.78
C LEU A 318 -29.47 -16.65 28.85
N SER A 319 -29.18 -16.98 30.10
CA SER A 319 -29.58 -16.17 31.27
C SER A 319 -28.84 -14.82 31.30
N PRO A 320 -29.30 -13.82 32.08
CA PRO A 320 -28.69 -12.49 32.09
C PRO A 320 -27.19 -12.47 32.42
N ILE A 321 -26.75 -13.29 33.38
CA ILE A 321 -25.32 -13.43 33.70
C ILE A 321 -24.53 -14.09 32.56
N GLU A 322 -25.12 -15.04 31.83
CA GLU A 322 -24.49 -15.65 30.66
C GLU A 322 -24.40 -14.69 29.48
N VAL A 323 -25.38 -13.79 29.33
CA VAL A 323 -25.29 -12.68 28.36
C VAL A 323 -24.11 -11.78 28.69
N ALA A 324 -23.93 -11.41 29.97
CA ALA A 324 -22.79 -10.62 30.41
C ALA A 324 -21.44 -11.34 30.12
N ILE A 325 -21.35 -12.63 30.41
CA ILE A 325 -20.15 -13.44 30.12
C ILE A 325 -19.88 -13.47 28.60
N ASP A 326 -20.90 -13.72 27.77
CA ASP A 326 -20.77 -13.82 26.32
C ASP A 326 -20.33 -12.49 25.70
N GLU A 327 -20.93 -11.37 26.09
CA GLU A 327 -20.58 -10.05 25.57
C GLU A 327 -19.19 -9.59 26.01
N MET A 328 -18.85 -9.79 27.29
CA MET A 328 -17.52 -9.44 27.80
C MET A 328 -16.44 -10.32 27.17
N SER A 329 -16.68 -11.62 27.01
CA SER A 329 -15.74 -12.53 26.33
C SER A 329 -15.50 -12.12 24.88
N LYS A 330 -16.56 -11.77 24.15
CA LYS A 330 -16.46 -11.25 22.78
C LYS A 330 -15.64 -9.96 22.74
N LYS A 331 -15.88 -9.01 23.66
CA LYS A 331 -15.12 -7.76 23.75
C LYS A 331 -13.62 -8.00 23.99
N VAL A 332 -13.28 -8.91 24.91
CA VAL A 332 -11.89 -9.32 25.18
C VAL A 332 -11.24 -9.90 23.93
N GLY A 333 -11.93 -10.81 23.25
CA GLY A 333 -11.45 -11.43 22.01
C GLY A 333 -11.17 -10.40 20.92
N GLU A 334 -12.10 -9.45 20.69
CA GLU A 334 -11.94 -8.38 19.72
C GLU A 334 -10.71 -7.50 20.02
N ILE A 335 -10.53 -7.07 21.27
CA ILE A 335 -9.38 -6.22 21.65
C ILE A 335 -8.08 -7.00 21.51
N LYS A 336 -8.01 -8.25 22.03
CA LYS A 336 -6.81 -9.09 21.91
C LYS A 336 -6.43 -9.34 20.45
N GLN A 337 -7.41 -9.62 19.59
CA GLN A 337 -7.18 -9.82 18.16
C GLN A 337 -6.57 -8.56 17.52
N LEU A 338 -7.13 -7.38 17.78
CA LEU A 338 -6.61 -6.10 17.25
C LEU A 338 -5.18 -5.81 17.74
N CYS A 339 -4.89 -6.10 19.01
CA CYS A 339 -3.56 -5.93 19.59
C CYS A 339 -2.53 -6.93 19.05
N SER A 340 -2.95 -8.12 18.61
CA SER A 340 -2.07 -9.17 18.10
C SER A 340 -1.71 -9.03 16.61
N SER A 341 -2.34 -8.10 15.89
CA SER A 341 -2.08 -7.86 14.46
C SER A 341 -0.67 -7.32 14.24
N SER A 342 0.04 -7.81 13.19
CA SER A 342 1.36 -7.30 12.82
C SER A 342 1.32 -5.82 12.43
N ASP A 343 0.22 -5.40 11.81
CA ASP A 343 -0.09 -4.03 11.46
C ASP A 343 -1.39 -3.64 12.16
N VAL A 344 -1.26 -2.92 13.27
CA VAL A 344 -2.40 -2.54 14.11
C VAL A 344 -3.16 -1.38 13.46
N ASP A 345 -4.45 -1.60 13.16
CA ASP A 345 -5.36 -0.53 12.76
C ASP A 345 -5.69 0.36 13.97
N MET A 346 -4.96 1.47 14.08
CA MET A 346 -5.09 2.43 15.17
C MET A 346 -6.52 2.93 15.35
N ILE A 347 -7.25 3.22 14.27
CA ILE A 347 -8.62 3.78 14.36
C ILE A 347 -9.58 2.73 14.88
N ARG A 348 -9.49 1.49 14.36
CA ARG A 348 -10.33 0.39 14.83
C ARG A 348 -10.03 0.02 16.28
N LEU A 349 -8.75 0.03 16.67
CA LEU A 349 -8.33 -0.16 18.06
C LEU A 349 -8.89 0.95 18.97
N GLN A 350 -8.74 2.21 18.59
CA GLN A 350 -9.27 3.36 19.33
C GLN A 350 -10.80 3.27 19.50
N LEU A 351 -11.53 2.97 18.43
CA LEU A 351 -12.99 2.82 18.47
C LEU A 351 -13.43 1.75 19.48
N LYS A 352 -12.76 0.59 19.47
CA LYS A 352 -13.10 -0.53 20.36
C LYS A 352 -12.65 -0.28 21.81
N LEU A 353 -11.49 0.34 22.02
CA LEU A 353 -11.02 0.72 23.35
C LEU A 353 -11.90 1.82 23.97
N GLN A 354 -12.17 2.90 23.24
CA GLN A 354 -13.02 4.00 23.71
C GLN A 354 -14.42 3.50 24.04
N GLY A 355 -15.04 2.69 23.16
CA GLY A 355 -16.35 2.09 23.39
C GLY A 355 -16.38 1.02 24.49
N SER A 356 -15.25 0.73 25.13
CA SER A 356 -15.13 -0.20 26.26
C SER A 356 -14.77 0.52 27.57
N ILE A 357 -13.89 1.52 27.50
CA ILE A 357 -13.35 2.24 28.67
C ILE A 357 -14.10 3.56 28.92
N SER A 358 -14.40 4.30 27.87
CA SER A 358 -14.97 5.66 27.92
C SER A 358 -16.41 5.66 27.38
N VAL A 359 -17.26 4.81 27.95
CA VAL A 359 -18.65 4.66 27.48
C VAL A 359 -19.50 5.85 27.93
N GLN A 360 -20.12 6.56 26.98
CA GLN A 360 -20.93 7.76 27.27
C GLN A 360 -22.44 7.57 27.07
N VAL A 361 -22.85 6.66 26.18
CA VAL A 361 -24.26 6.49 25.77
C VAL A 361 -24.91 5.25 26.39
N ASN A 362 -24.17 4.14 26.45
CA ASN A 362 -24.65 2.87 26.99
C ASN A 362 -24.22 2.71 28.46
N ALA A 363 -24.80 1.75 29.19
CA ALA A 363 -24.50 1.50 30.60
C ALA A 363 -23.04 1.06 30.88
N GLY A 364 -22.35 0.53 29.85
CA GLY A 364 -20.94 0.14 29.91
C GLY A 364 -20.65 -1.15 30.69
N PRO A 365 -19.39 -1.64 30.68
CA PRO A 365 -19.02 -2.91 31.32
C PRO A 365 -19.27 -2.94 32.85
N LEU A 366 -19.17 -1.79 33.52
CA LEU A 366 -19.41 -1.69 34.96
C LEU A 366 -20.86 -2.02 35.36
N ALA A 367 -21.82 -1.84 34.45
CA ALA A 367 -23.20 -2.24 34.71
C ALA A 367 -23.33 -3.75 34.96
N TYR A 368 -22.60 -4.58 34.20
CA TYR A 368 -22.55 -6.02 34.44
C TYR A 368 -21.86 -6.36 35.77
N ALA A 369 -20.77 -5.68 36.10
CA ALA A 369 -20.08 -5.89 37.37
C ALA A 369 -21.00 -5.58 38.56
N ARG A 370 -21.69 -4.43 38.55
CA ARG A 370 -22.63 -4.05 39.62
C ARG A 370 -23.84 -5.00 39.70
N ALA A 371 -24.36 -5.45 38.56
CA ALA A 371 -25.53 -6.33 38.53
C ALA A 371 -25.24 -7.76 38.99
N PHE A 372 -24.03 -8.28 38.74
CA PHE A 372 -23.74 -9.71 38.91
C PHE A 372 -22.59 -10.05 39.86
N LEU A 373 -21.69 -9.10 40.18
CA LEU A 373 -20.48 -9.37 40.97
C LEU A 373 -20.49 -8.77 42.39
N ASP A 374 -21.42 -7.86 42.68
CA ASP A 374 -21.61 -7.32 44.04
C ASP A 374 -22.08 -8.41 45.03
N ASP A 375 -21.64 -8.38 46.28
CA ASP A 375 -21.84 -9.44 47.28
C ASP A 375 -23.32 -9.80 47.51
N ALA A 376 -24.23 -8.84 47.38
CA ALA A 376 -25.67 -9.07 47.52
C ALA A 376 -26.28 -9.78 46.30
N CYS A 377 -25.72 -9.55 45.12
CA CYS A 377 -26.21 -10.06 43.83
C CYS A 377 -25.51 -11.35 43.39
N ALA A 378 -24.24 -11.54 43.76
CA ALA A 378 -23.46 -12.74 43.47
C ALA A 378 -24.13 -14.01 44.05
N LYS A 379 -24.71 -13.91 45.26
CA LYS A 379 -25.43 -15.01 45.93
C LYS A 379 -26.68 -15.48 45.19
N LYS A 380 -27.24 -14.66 44.28
CA LYS A 380 -28.45 -15.00 43.50
C LYS A 380 -28.11 -15.77 42.21
N ASN A 381 -26.84 -15.86 41.84
CA ASN A 381 -26.37 -16.46 40.60
C ASN A 381 -25.52 -17.70 40.88
N PRO A 382 -25.42 -18.66 39.94
CA PRO A 382 -24.57 -19.85 40.13
C PRO A 382 -23.09 -19.47 40.33
N ASP A 383 -22.46 -19.99 41.39
CA ASP A 383 -21.07 -19.66 41.75
C ASP A 383 -20.07 -19.84 40.60
N ASN A 384 -20.25 -20.88 39.78
CA ASN A 384 -19.40 -21.14 38.62
C ASN A 384 -19.48 -19.99 37.60
N LYS A 385 -20.68 -19.46 37.34
CA LYS A 385 -20.90 -18.37 36.39
C LYS A 385 -20.35 -17.04 36.94
N VAL A 386 -20.49 -16.80 38.24
CA VAL A 386 -19.89 -15.63 38.90
C VAL A 386 -18.36 -15.69 38.81
N LYS A 387 -17.74 -16.84 39.10
CA LYS A 387 -16.29 -17.03 38.95
C LYS A 387 -15.83 -16.82 37.50
N GLN A 388 -16.58 -17.36 36.54
CA GLN A 388 -16.29 -17.18 35.11
C GLN A 388 -16.38 -15.71 34.70
N LEU A 389 -17.39 -14.98 35.14
CA LEU A 389 -17.53 -13.55 34.84
C LEU A 389 -16.39 -12.73 35.45
N LYS A 390 -16.00 -12.99 36.71
CA LYS A 390 -14.82 -12.38 37.34
C LYS A 390 -13.56 -12.59 36.50
N GLU A 391 -13.33 -13.82 36.03
CA GLU A 391 -12.17 -14.14 35.20
C GLU A 391 -12.18 -13.40 33.85
N VAL A 392 -13.33 -13.31 33.20
CA VAL A 392 -13.48 -12.54 31.95
C VAL A 392 -13.18 -11.05 32.20
N PHE A 393 -13.59 -10.48 33.34
CA PHE A 393 -13.25 -9.10 33.70
C PHE A 393 -11.75 -8.90 33.94
N ARG A 394 -11.04 -9.87 34.52
CA ARG A 394 -9.56 -9.81 34.65
C ARG A 394 -8.93 -9.72 33.27
N HIS A 395 -9.28 -10.63 32.37
CA HIS A 395 -8.80 -10.60 30.99
C HIS A 395 -9.20 -9.34 30.23
N PHE A 396 -10.33 -8.73 30.56
CA PHE A 396 -10.79 -7.47 29.98
C PHE A 396 -9.93 -6.28 30.39
N VAL A 397 -9.60 -6.16 31.68
CA VAL A 397 -8.70 -5.10 32.16
C VAL A 397 -7.31 -5.28 31.56
N GLU A 398 -6.78 -6.51 31.53
CA GLU A 398 -5.49 -6.81 30.86
C GLU A 398 -5.50 -6.45 29.37
N ALA A 399 -6.55 -6.83 28.63
CA ALA A 399 -6.68 -6.55 27.21
C ALA A 399 -6.77 -5.03 26.95
N CYS A 400 -7.54 -4.30 27.76
CA CYS A 400 -7.65 -2.85 27.69
C CYS A 400 -6.31 -2.16 27.98
N GLY A 401 -5.59 -2.60 29.03
CA GLY A 401 -4.26 -2.07 29.36
C GLY A 401 -3.25 -2.32 28.25
N HIS A 402 -3.21 -3.54 27.70
CA HIS A 402 -2.35 -3.85 26.56
C HIS A 402 -2.70 -3.01 25.32
N GLY A 403 -3.99 -2.86 25.02
CA GLY A 403 -4.46 -2.03 23.91
C GLY A 403 -4.11 -0.55 24.08
N LEU A 404 -4.23 0.00 25.29
CA LEU A 404 -3.79 1.36 25.60
C LEU A 404 -2.27 1.52 25.40
N GLY A 405 -1.47 0.56 25.87
CA GLY A 405 -0.02 0.59 25.68
C GLY A 405 0.43 0.50 24.21
N ILE A 406 -0.34 -0.21 23.36
CA ILE A 406 -0.13 -0.17 21.91
C ILE A 406 -0.56 1.18 21.34
N ASN A 407 -1.74 1.69 21.72
CA ASN A 407 -2.24 2.96 21.23
C ASN A 407 -1.30 4.12 21.54
N GLU A 408 -0.70 4.16 22.75
CA GLU A 408 0.30 5.17 23.16
C GLU A 408 1.50 5.24 22.20
N ARG A 409 1.88 4.12 21.58
CA ARG A 409 2.98 4.04 20.61
C ARG A 409 2.58 4.45 19.19
N LEU A 410 1.29 4.43 18.88
CA LEU A 410 0.74 4.69 17.55
C LEU A 410 0.24 6.12 17.37
N ILE A 411 -0.24 6.75 18.45
CA ILE A 411 -0.78 8.11 18.41
C ILE A 411 0.27 9.16 18.02
N LYS A 412 -0.23 10.27 17.49
CA LYS A 412 0.53 11.50 17.24
C LYS A 412 0.13 12.55 18.27
N GLU A 413 0.88 13.65 18.32
CA GLU A 413 0.70 14.74 19.30
C GLU A 413 -0.75 15.29 19.36
N ASP A 414 -1.50 15.26 18.26
CA ASP A 414 -2.88 15.73 18.18
C ASP A 414 -3.88 14.84 18.94
N GLN A 415 -3.52 13.60 19.27
CA GLN A 415 -4.36 12.65 20.01
C GLN A 415 -3.86 12.37 21.44
N GLN A 416 -2.84 13.11 21.92
CA GLN A 416 -2.26 12.86 23.24
C GLN A 416 -3.28 13.10 24.37
N GLU A 417 -3.99 14.23 24.34
CA GLU A 417 -5.01 14.56 25.34
C GLU A 417 -6.14 13.51 25.37
N TYR A 418 -6.58 13.07 24.19
CA TYR A 418 -7.55 11.99 24.03
C TYR A 418 -7.06 10.66 24.63
N HIS A 419 -5.77 10.33 24.46
CA HIS A 419 -5.20 9.13 25.04
C HIS A 419 -5.05 9.22 26.56
N ASP A 420 -4.62 10.37 27.07
CA ASP A 420 -4.49 10.60 28.51
C ASP A 420 -5.85 10.51 29.22
N GLU A 421 -6.92 11.00 28.60
CA GLU A 421 -8.30 10.82 29.07
C GLU A 421 -8.71 9.34 29.10
N MET A 422 -8.44 8.58 28.03
CA MET A 422 -8.70 7.13 28.04
C MET A 422 -7.88 6.39 29.10
N LYS A 423 -6.62 6.78 29.35
CA LYS A 423 -5.75 6.19 30.39
C LYS A 423 -6.29 6.51 31.79
N ALA A 424 -6.83 7.71 32.00
CA ALA A 424 -7.52 8.10 33.24
C ALA A 424 -8.80 7.26 33.46
N ASN A 425 -9.69 7.21 32.46
CA ASN A 425 -10.94 6.43 32.54
C ASN A 425 -10.67 4.93 32.76
N TYR A 426 -9.60 4.39 32.18
CA TYR A 426 -9.17 3.01 32.42
C TYR A 426 -8.73 2.76 33.86
N ARG A 427 -7.98 3.69 34.47
CA ARG A 427 -7.60 3.59 35.89
C ARG A 427 -8.83 3.64 36.80
N ASP A 428 -9.80 4.48 36.48
CA ASP A 428 -11.04 4.59 37.24
C ASP A 428 -11.89 3.32 37.11
N LEU A 429 -12.02 2.77 35.89
CA LEU A 429 -12.64 1.48 35.61
C LEU A 429 -12.00 0.34 36.42
N ALA A 430 -10.67 0.23 36.42
CA ALA A 430 -9.95 -0.80 37.17
C ALA A 430 -10.13 -0.63 38.68
N ARG A 431 -10.17 0.60 39.18
CA ARG A 431 -10.40 0.91 40.60
C ARG A 431 -11.81 0.48 41.02
N GLU A 432 -12.83 0.82 40.25
CA GLU A 432 -14.21 0.41 40.55
C GLU A 432 -14.39 -1.11 40.50
N LEU A 433 -13.82 -1.78 39.50
CA LEU A 433 -13.86 -3.24 39.42
C LEU A 433 -13.17 -3.89 40.63
N SER A 434 -12.06 -3.31 41.11
CA SER A 434 -11.37 -3.79 42.31
C SER A 434 -12.26 -3.71 43.56
N ILE A 435 -13.03 -2.62 43.68
CA ILE A 435 -13.99 -2.42 44.78
C ILE A 435 -15.10 -3.46 44.71
N ILE A 436 -15.73 -3.64 43.54
CA ILE A 436 -16.86 -4.55 43.34
C ILE A 436 -16.43 -6.02 43.50
N MET A 437 -15.25 -6.39 43.03
CA MET A 437 -14.77 -7.78 43.08
C MET A 437 -14.12 -8.16 44.42
N HIS A 438 -13.84 -7.18 45.29
CA HIS A 438 -13.07 -7.31 46.53
C HIS A 438 -11.65 -7.88 46.33
N GLU A 439 -11.03 -7.53 45.21
CA GLU A 439 -9.71 -8.01 44.79
C GLU A 439 -8.90 -6.84 44.21
N GLN A 440 -7.58 -6.83 44.40
CA GLN A 440 -6.75 -5.82 43.73
C GLN A 440 -6.60 -6.16 42.24
N ILE A 441 -7.24 -5.37 41.38
CA ILE A 441 -7.02 -5.42 39.94
C ILE A 441 -6.02 -4.30 39.61
N SER A 442 -4.74 -4.67 39.48
CA SER A 442 -3.71 -3.70 39.15
C SER A 442 -3.85 -3.25 37.68
N PRO A 443 -3.95 -1.93 37.40
CA PRO A 443 -3.77 -1.47 36.04
C PRO A 443 -2.34 -1.82 35.61
N VAL A 444 -2.18 -2.35 34.40
CA VAL A 444 -0.85 -2.58 33.80
C VAL A 444 -0.07 -1.26 33.81
N GLU A 445 0.81 -1.07 34.79
CA GLU A 445 1.70 0.10 34.90
C GLU A 445 2.81 0.05 33.83
N ASP A 446 3.28 1.23 33.42
CA ASP A 446 4.31 1.48 32.40
C ASP A 446 5.51 0.54 32.54
N GLY A 447 5.49 -0.58 31.81
CA GLY A 447 6.46 -1.64 32.06
C GLY A 447 6.45 -2.80 31.09
N MET A 448 6.02 -2.63 29.84
CA MET A 448 6.32 -3.63 28.80
C MET A 448 7.78 -3.47 28.34
N LYS A 449 8.72 -3.79 29.24
CA LYS A 449 9.95 -4.48 28.82
C LYS A 449 9.48 -5.79 28.23
N SER A 450 9.43 -5.85 26.90
CA SER A 450 9.20 -7.09 26.19
C SER A 450 10.17 -8.16 26.70
N VAL A 451 9.63 -9.32 27.02
CA VAL A 451 10.34 -10.58 27.23
C VAL A 451 11.35 -10.79 26.10
N LEU A 452 12.60 -10.46 26.40
CA LEU A 452 13.81 -10.84 25.68
C LEU A 452 14.81 -11.19 26.79
N PRO A 453 15.27 -12.45 26.89
CA PRO A 453 16.05 -12.90 28.03
C PRO A 453 17.44 -12.24 28.04
N ASP A 454 17.83 -11.82 29.24
CA ASP A 454 19.19 -11.62 29.76
C ASP A 454 20.26 -10.98 28.84
N SER A 455 20.55 -9.71 29.09
CA SER A 455 21.92 -9.17 28.88
C SER A 455 22.17 -7.78 29.49
N LEU A 456 21.16 -7.05 30.00
CA LEU A 456 21.39 -5.69 30.52
C LEU A 456 21.93 -5.63 31.97
N HIS A 457 21.83 -6.71 32.74
CA HIS A 457 22.40 -6.77 34.10
C HIS A 457 23.91 -7.04 34.11
N ILE A 458 24.47 -7.52 32.99
CA ILE A 458 25.92 -7.74 32.83
C ILE A 458 26.64 -6.41 32.53
N PHE A 459 25.96 -5.45 31.88
CA PHE A 459 26.58 -4.17 31.50
C PHE A 459 26.75 -3.20 32.68
N ASN A 460 25.90 -3.30 33.71
CA ASN A 460 26.04 -2.52 34.94
C ASN A 460 26.94 -3.18 36.00
N ALA A 461 27.36 -4.43 35.80
CA ALA A 461 28.24 -5.16 36.72
C ALA A 461 29.74 -5.06 36.35
N ILE A 462 30.09 -4.53 35.16
CA ILE A 462 31.48 -4.44 34.67
C ILE A 462 32.10 -3.05 34.87
N SER A 463 31.31 -2.01 35.13
CA SER A 463 31.84 -0.66 35.42
C SER A 463 31.98 -0.41 36.92
N ARG A 464 32.95 -1.09 37.56
CA ARG A 464 33.46 -0.69 38.90
C ARG A 464 34.46 0.47 38.75
N THR A 465 34.00 1.61 39.25
CA THR A 465 34.60 2.89 39.73
C THR A 465 36.09 2.91 40.19
N PRO A 466 36.68 4.11 40.41
CA PRO A 466 36.60 4.64 41.78
C PRO A 466 36.25 6.14 41.90
N THR A 467 35.44 6.38 42.93
CA THR A 467 35.16 7.63 43.65
C THR A 467 36.40 8.42 44.06
N SER A 468 36.37 9.74 43.89
CA SER A 468 36.48 10.77 44.95
C SER A 468 37.05 12.09 44.43
N ALA A 469 36.23 13.14 44.40
CA ALA A 469 36.62 14.49 44.80
C ALA A 469 35.37 15.38 44.88
N THR A 470 34.93 15.64 46.10
CA THR A 470 33.89 16.60 46.49
C THR A 470 34.37 18.03 46.23
N ILE A 471 33.60 18.86 45.51
CA ILE A 471 33.55 20.32 45.78
C ILE A 471 32.09 20.79 45.66
N HIS A 472 31.67 21.46 46.73
CA HIS A 472 30.38 22.10 47.01
C HIS A 472 29.97 23.20 46.00
N GLY A 473 28.65 23.32 45.76
CA GLY A 473 27.96 24.62 45.78
C GLY A 473 27.14 25.06 44.54
N ILE A 474 25.94 25.61 44.84
CA ILE A 474 25.12 26.61 44.09
C ILE A 474 24.14 25.99 43.03
N PRO A 475 22.88 26.49 42.83
CA PRO A 475 21.65 25.86 43.33
C PRO A 475 20.58 25.62 42.23
N SER A 476 19.41 25.11 42.64
CA SER A 476 18.18 25.13 41.87
C SER A 476 17.61 26.55 41.71
N SER A 477 17.46 27.03 40.47
CA SER A 477 16.46 28.00 39.94
C SER A 477 16.84 28.26 38.46
N SER A 478 16.03 28.70 37.49
CA SER A 478 14.69 29.26 37.43
C SER A 478 14.33 29.40 35.93
N SER A 479 13.03 29.49 35.65
CA SER A 479 12.39 30.09 34.46
C SER A 479 13.28 30.78 33.42
N VAL A 480 13.45 30.15 32.24
CA VAL A 480 13.92 30.86 31.03
C VAL A 480 12.83 31.84 30.58
N SER A 481 13.13 33.14 30.62
CA SER A 481 12.18 34.22 30.31
C SER A 481 11.71 34.19 28.85
N ALA A 482 10.48 34.64 28.61
CA ALA A 482 9.86 34.69 27.29
C ALA A 482 10.64 35.58 26.29
N GLU A 483 11.38 36.59 26.78
CA GLU A 483 12.25 37.46 25.98
C GLU A 483 13.46 36.72 25.40
N GLU A 484 14.08 35.81 26.14
CA GLU A 484 15.23 35.04 25.66
C GLU A 484 14.83 34.02 24.57
N LYS A 485 13.61 33.48 24.67
CA LYS A 485 12.99 32.63 23.63
C LYS A 485 12.60 33.44 22.39
N LEU A 486 12.11 34.67 22.54
CA LEU A 486 11.77 35.55 21.42
C LEU A 486 13.02 36.05 20.68
N ALA A 487 14.08 36.41 21.40
CA ALA A 487 15.38 36.79 20.84
C ALA A 487 16.03 35.63 20.06
N LYS A 488 16.07 34.41 20.65
CA LYS A 488 16.55 33.20 19.94
C LYS A 488 15.70 32.89 18.70
N ARG A 489 14.39 33.11 18.74
CA ARG A 489 13.48 32.90 17.59
C ARG A 489 13.71 33.92 16.47
N CYS A 490 14.01 35.17 16.81
CA CYS A 490 14.31 36.23 15.85
C CYS A 490 15.66 35.99 15.15
N VAL A 491 16.68 35.60 15.91
CA VAL A 491 18.02 35.25 15.40
C VAL A 491 17.98 34.06 14.43
N VAL A 492 17.22 33.00 14.75
CA VAL A 492 17.06 31.82 13.88
C VAL A 492 16.27 32.17 12.60
N THR A 493 15.24 33.02 12.70
CA THR A 493 14.44 33.42 11.52
C THR A 493 15.27 34.26 10.54
N LEU A 494 16.13 35.14 11.06
CA LEU A 494 16.99 35.99 10.24
C LEU A 494 18.16 35.22 9.61
N SER A 495 18.76 34.26 10.33
CA SER A 495 19.84 33.42 9.77
C SER A 495 19.35 32.55 8.61
N ILE A 496 18.12 32.04 8.67
CA ILE A 496 17.49 31.28 7.58
C ILE A 496 17.36 32.10 6.29
N PHE A 497 16.99 33.38 6.40
CA PHE A 497 16.80 34.25 5.25
C PHE A 497 18.07 34.35 4.39
N PHE A 498 19.23 34.53 5.03
CA PHE A 498 20.53 34.61 4.33
C PHE A 498 20.88 33.31 3.58
N ILE A 499 20.49 32.14 4.10
CA ILE A 499 20.71 30.84 3.45
C ILE A 499 19.76 30.66 2.25
N VAL A 500 18.50 31.06 2.40
CA VAL A 500 17.45 30.90 1.38
C VAL A 500 17.68 31.81 0.16
N VAL A 501 18.14 33.05 0.37
CA VAL A 501 18.49 33.97 -0.72
C VAL A 501 19.63 33.40 -1.57
N ASN A 502 20.62 32.78 -0.93
CA ASN A 502 21.72 32.14 -1.64
C ASN A 502 21.24 30.97 -2.53
N GLU A 503 20.33 30.13 -2.02
CA GLU A 503 19.72 29.06 -2.82
C GLU A 503 18.91 29.63 -3.99
N PHE A 504 18.10 30.65 -3.77
CA PHE A 504 17.30 31.27 -4.83
C PHE A 504 18.19 31.79 -5.98
N CYS A 505 19.27 32.50 -5.66
CA CYS A 505 20.19 33.05 -6.68
C CYS A 505 20.99 31.97 -7.41
N GLU A 506 21.43 30.90 -6.73
CA GLU A 506 22.07 29.76 -7.41
C GLU A 506 21.10 29.11 -8.40
N ARG A 507 19.85 28.90 -8.00
CA ARG A 507 18.82 28.29 -8.86
C ARG A 507 18.47 29.18 -10.03
N PHE A 508 18.35 30.48 -9.81
CA PHE A 508 18.20 31.45 -10.87
C PHE A 508 19.35 31.35 -11.88
N SER A 509 20.58 31.32 -11.38
CA SER A 509 21.76 31.27 -12.25
C SER A 509 21.86 29.96 -13.03
N TYR A 510 21.65 28.81 -12.38
CA TYR A 510 21.76 27.50 -13.00
C TYR A 510 20.71 27.27 -14.09
N TYR A 511 19.43 27.55 -13.80
CA TYR A 511 18.34 27.33 -14.75
C TYR A 511 18.32 28.39 -15.86
N GLY A 512 18.60 29.66 -15.55
CA GLY A 512 18.67 30.73 -16.54
C GLY A 512 19.74 30.51 -17.58
N MET A 513 20.96 30.17 -17.14
CA MET A 513 22.05 29.81 -18.04
C MET A 513 21.67 28.59 -18.91
N ARG A 514 21.13 27.51 -18.31
CA ARG A 514 20.73 26.30 -19.06
C ARG A 514 19.71 26.57 -20.16
N ALA A 515 18.81 27.54 -19.96
CA ALA A 515 17.76 27.88 -20.94
C ALA A 515 18.35 28.47 -22.23
N VAL A 516 19.46 29.21 -22.15
CA VAL A 516 20.07 29.90 -23.30
C VAL A 516 21.35 29.24 -23.82
N LEU A 517 21.91 28.25 -23.10
CA LEU A 517 23.22 27.68 -23.37
C LEU A 517 23.31 26.94 -24.72
N VAL A 518 22.30 26.14 -25.09
CA VAL A 518 22.30 25.45 -26.41
C VAL A 518 22.19 26.46 -27.55
N LEU A 519 21.41 27.53 -27.35
CA LEU A 519 21.29 28.62 -28.32
C LEU A 519 22.60 29.42 -28.45
N TYR A 520 23.38 29.49 -27.38
CA TYR A 520 24.73 30.08 -27.41
C TYR A 520 25.68 29.20 -28.23
N PHE A 521 25.73 27.89 -27.97
CA PHE A 521 26.58 26.98 -28.74
C PHE A 521 26.24 26.98 -30.25
N LYS A 522 24.95 26.96 -30.59
CA LYS A 522 24.50 26.91 -31.98
C LYS A 522 24.69 28.23 -32.74
N TYR A 523 24.29 29.35 -32.15
CA TYR A 523 24.20 30.62 -32.87
C TYR A 523 25.40 31.55 -32.63
N PHE A 524 26.14 31.37 -31.54
CA PHE A 524 27.33 32.17 -31.23
C PHE A 524 28.62 31.40 -31.55
N LEU A 525 28.78 30.18 -31.00
CA LEU A 525 29.96 29.35 -31.27
C LEU A 525 29.89 28.58 -32.61
N LEU A 526 28.75 28.66 -33.30
CA LEU A 526 28.50 28.06 -34.62
C LEU A 526 28.71 26.53 -34.66
N TRP A 527 28.38 25.85 -33.56
CA TRP A 527 28.43 24.39 -33.48
C TRP A 527 27.20 23.73 -34.09
N ASP A 528 27.37 22.51 -34.58
CA ASP A 528 26.29 21.64 -35.03
C ASP A 528 25.40 21.20 -33.86
N ASP A 529 24.17 20.78 -34.19
CA ASP A 529 23.16 20.43 -33.20
C ASP A 529 23.56 19.24 -32.31
N ASP A 530 24.29 18.27 -32.87
CA ASP A 530 24.76 17.09 -32.15
C ASP A 530 25.86 17.46 -31.14
N LEU A 531 26.86 18.25 -31.56
CA LEU A 531 27.92 18.73 -30.67
C LEU A 531 27.38 19.64 -29.56
N ALA A 532 26.51 20.59 -29.89
CA ALA A 532 25.91 21.51 -28.91
C ALA A 532 25.11 20.75 -27.83
N THR A 533 24.32 19.75 -28.26
CA THR A 533 23.51 18.92 -27.35
C THR A 533 24.39 18.00 -26.51
N SER A 534 25.42 17.40 -27.10
CA SER A 534 26.38 16.54 -26.40
C SER A 534 27.12 17.29 -25.28
N ILE A 535 27.70 18.46 -25.59
CA ILE A 535 28.43 19.28 -24.60
C ILE A 535 27.49 19.76 -23.50
N TYR A 536 26.25 20.14 -23.83
CA TYR A 536 25.23 20.48 -22.84
C TYR A 536 24.98 19.32 -21.86
N HIS A 537 24.77 18.10 -22.37
CA HIS A 537 24.53 16.93 -21.51
C HIS A 537 25.76 16.54 -20.69
N VAL A 538 26.96 16.66 -21.25
CA VAL A 538 28.22 16.44 -20.50
C VAL A 538 28.30 17.43 -19.35
N PHE A 539 28.10 18.73 -19.61
CA PHE A 539 28.06 19.75 -18.56
C PHE A 539 27.04 19.42 -17.45
N VAL A 540 25.82 19.05 -17.84
CA VAL A 540 24.77 18.66 -16.88
C VAL A 540 25.19 17.44 -16.06
N ALA A 541 25.77 16.41 -16.69
CA ALA A 541 26.27 15.22 -16.01
C ALA A 541 27.36 15.59 -14.98
N PHE A 542 28.31 16.46 -15.35
CA PHE A 542 29.31 16.97 -14.41
C PHE A 542 28.68 17.71 -13.23
N CYS A 543 27.70 18.60 -13.45
CA CYS A 543 26.97 19.29 -12.38
C CYS A 543 26.25 18.35 -11.38
N TYR A 544 25.88 17.13 -11.79
CA TYR A 544 25.25 16.14 -10.92
C TYR A 544 26.23 15.12 -10.33
N LEU A 545 27.44 14.99 -10.89
CA LEU A 545 28.51 14.13 -10.37
C LEU A 545 29.37 14.84 -9.31
N THR A 546 29.73 16.10 -9.55
CA THR A 546 30.57 16.90 -8.63
C THR A 546 29.99 17.09 -7.22
N PRO A 547 28.65 17.04 -6.96
CA PRO A 547 28.09 17.03 -5.61
C PRO A 547 28.62 15.93 -4.70
N ILE A 548 28.96 14.76 -5.24
CA ILE A 548 29.53 13.66 -4.45
C ILE A 548 30.89 14.07 -3.89
N LEU A 549 31.73 14.70 -4.72
CA LEU A 549 33.05 15.19 -4.32
C LEU A 549 32.92 16.36 -3.32
N GLY A 550 32.00 17.29 -3.58
CA GLY A 550 31.76 18.44 -2.70
C GLY A 550 31.28 18.04 -1.30
N ALA A 551 30.40 17.04 -1.20
CA ALA A 551 29.96 16.49 0.07
C ALA A 551 31.12 15.83 0.85
N ILE A 552 31.95 15.04 0.18
CA ILE A 552 33.13 14.40 0.81
C ILE A 552 34.09 15.46 1.37
N VAL A 553 34.36 16.52 0.59
CA VAL A 553 35.25 17.62 1.01
C VAL A 553 34.67 18.38 2.20
N ALA A 554 33.36 18.62 2.21
CA ALA A 554 32.66 19.29 3.31
C ALA A 554 32.70 18.47 4.60
N ASP A 555 32.41 17.16 4.53
CA ASP A 555 32.34 16.31 5.71
C ASP A 555 33.73 15.95 6.27
N SER A 556 34.75 15.86 5.40
CA SER A 556 36.08 15.39 5.77
C SER A 556 37.07 16.49 6.18
N TRP A 557 37.03 17.66 5.53
CA TRP A 557 38.12 18.65 5.65
C TRP A 557 37.67 20.08 5.93
N LEU A 558 36.74 20.61 5.14
CA LEU A 558 36.45 22.06 5.13
C LEU A 558 35.27 22.45 6.04
N GLY A 559 34.33 21.54 6.28
CA GLY A 559 33.03 21.86 6.88
C GLY A 559 32.09 22.52 5.87
N LYS A 560 30.78 22.32 6.05
CA LYS A 560 29.73 22.74 5.10
C LYS A 560 29.78 24.24 4.78
N PHE A 561 29.98 25.10 5.79
CA PHE A 561 30.01 26.56 5.62
C PHE A 561 31.16 27.03 4.71
N LYS A 562 32.40 26.56 4.96
CA LYS A 562 33.57 26.96 4.15
C LYS A 562 33.48 26.40 2.73
N THR A 563 32.99 25.17 2.58
CA THR A 563 32.77 24.56 1.25
C THR A 563 31.79 25.39 0.41
N ILE A 564 30.69 25.87 1.00
CA ILE A 564 29.72 26.73 0.29
C ILE A 564 30.41 28.02 -0.19
N ILE A 565 31.19 28.70 0.66
CA ILE A 565 31.87 29.96 0.28
C ILE A 565 32.88 29.73 -0.84
N TYR A 566 33.83 28.80 -0.66
CA TYR A 566 34.89 28.60 -1.65
C TYR A 566 34.34 28.17 -3.01
N LEU A 567 33.36 27.27 -3.02
CA LEU A 567 32.78 26.80 -4.27
C LEU A 567 31.76 27.78 -4.88
N SER A 568 31.18 28.69 -4.08
CA SER A 568 30.42 29.85 -4.61
C SER A 568 31.31 30.89 -5.28
N ILE A 569 32.54 31.11 -4.78
CA ILE A 569 33.52 31.97 -5.47
C ILE A 569 33.90 31.36 -6.82
N VAL A 570 34.21 30.06 -6.85
CA VAL A 570 34.52 29.34 -8.10
C VAL A 570 33.34 29.40 -9.08
N TYR A 571 32.12 29.22 -8.59
CA TYR A 571 30.90 29.34 -9.40
C TYR A 571 30.76 30.76 -9.99
N ALA A 572 30.94 31.80 -9.17
CA ALA A 572 30.82 33.19 -9.60
C ALA A 572 31.88 33.55 -10.65
N ILE A 573 33.13 33.11 -10.46
CA ILE A 573 34.20 33.27 -11.46
C ILE A 573 33.79 32.60 -12.77
N GLY A 574 33.31 31.35 -12.71
CA GLY A 574 32.86 30.64 -13.91
C GLY A 574 31.74 31.37 -14.66
N GLN A 575 30.77 31.95 -13.95
CA GLN A 575 29.70 32.76 -14.56
C GLN A 575 30.21 34.07 -15.18
N VAL A 576 31.16 34.74 -14.52
CA VAL A 576 31.81 35.94 -15.10
C VAL A 576 32.61 35.56 -16.35
N THR A 577 33.35 34.46 -16.32
CA THR A 577 34.08 33.91 -17.47
C THR A 577 33.13 33.61 -18.63
N MET A 578 31.97 33.02 -18.36
CA MET A 578 30.92 32.82 -19.38
C MET A 578 30.38 34.14 -19.94
N ALA A 579 30.13 35.14 -19.11
CA ALA A 579 29.64 36.44 -19.56
C ALA A 579 30.65 37.18 -20.46
N ILE A 580 31.95 37.09 -20.13
CA ILE A 580 33.04 37.65 -20.96
C ILE A 580 33.18 36.88 -22.27
N SER A 581 33.03 35.55 -22.24
CA SER A 581 33.11 34.71 -23.45
C SER A 581 32.03 35.04 -24.47
N ALA A 582 30.94 35.70 -24.06
CA ALA A 582 29.82 36.04 -24.92
C ALA A 582 29.85 37.49 -25.48
N ILE A 583 30.99 38.20 -25.40
CA ILE A 583 31.16 39.57 -25.92
C ILE A 583 31.88 39.52 -27.28
N HIS A 584 31.20 39.83 -28.39
CA HIS A 584 31.81 39.86 -29.74
C HIS A 584 32.94 40.89 -29.85
N ASP A 585 32.70 42.10 -29.35
CA ASP A 585 33.59 43.26 -29.48
C ASP A 585 35.01 43.07 -28.87
N ILE A 586 35.27 41.97 -28.13
CA ILE A 586 36.61 41.68 -27.58
C ILE A 586 37.59 41.18 -28.65
N THR A 587 37.10 40.42 -29.62
CA THR A 587 37.95 39.83 -30.67
C THR A 587 37.55 40.25 -32.09
N ASP A 588 36.50 41.06 -32.24
CA ASP A 588 36.09 41.68 -33.51
C ASP A 588 36.90 42.98 -33.74
N TYR A 589 38.08 42.86 -34.36
CA TYR A 589 38.96 44.00 -34.64
C TYR A 589 38.57 44.74 -35.92
N ASP A 590 37.94 44.05 -36.88
CA ASP A 590 37.53 44.59 -38.17
C ASP A 590 36.12 45.24 -38.17
N ARG A 591 35.37 45.08 -37.08
CA ARG A 591 34.05 45.66 -36.79
C ARG A 591 32.95 45.17 -37.72
N ASP A 592 33.10 43.96 -38.26
CA ASP A 592 32.10 43.36 -39.14
C ASP A 592 30.93 42.72 -38.35
N GLY A 593 31.06 42.63 -37.02
CA GLY A 593 30.09 42.04 -36.12
C GLY A 593 30.35 40.56 -35.82
N THR A 594 31.40 39.94 -36.35
CA THR A 594 31.76 38.56 -36.08
C THR A 594 33.10 38.48 -35.33
N PRO A 595 33.27 37.54 -34.37
CA PRO A 595 34.53 37.44 -33.64
C PRO A 595 35.66 36.86 -34.53
N ASP A 596 36.77 37.60 -34.70
CA ASP A 596 37.91 37.14 -35.51
C ASP A 596 38.58 35.89 -34.90
N ASN A 597 38.56 35.76 -33.57
CA ASN A 597 39.18 34.65 -32.84
C ASN A 597 38.15 33.81 -32.09
N MET A 598 37.44 32.94 -32.82
CA MET A 598 36.48 32.01 -32.24
C MET A 598 37.11 31.05 -31.21
N THR A 599 38.39 30.70 -31.35
CA THR A 599 39.10 29.82 -30.40
C THR A 599 39.13 30.42 -29.00
N PHE A 600 39.33 31.74 -28.88
CA PHE A 600 39.30 32.43 -27.59
C PHE A 600 37.94 32.25 -26.88
N HIS A 601 36.84 32.47 -27.61
CA HIS A 601 35.49 32.32 -27.08
C HIS A 601 35.16 30.88 -26.68
N VAL A 602 35.58 29.90 -27.48
CA VAL A 602 35.41 28.47 -27.17
C VAL A 602 36.15 28.07 -25.89
N VAL A 603 37.46 28.40 -25.78
CA VAL A 603 38.26 28.03 -24.59
C VAL A 603 37.68 28.66 -23.33
N LEU A 604 37.34 29.96 -23.39
CA LEU A 604 36.81 30.68 -22.25
C LEU A 604 35.44 30.12 -21.83
N SER A 605 34.59 29.74 -22.79
CA SER A 605 33.31 29.07 -22.53
C SER A 605 33.49 27.70 -21.85
N MET A 606 34.44 26.88 -22.31
CA MET A 606 34.69 25.56 -21.72
C MET A 606 35.24 25.67 -20.29
N VAL A 607 36.16 26.60 -20.05
CA VAL A 607 36.67 26.90 -18.71
C VAL A 607 35.55 27.40 -17.80
N GLY A 608 34.70 28.31 -18.29
CA GLY A 608 33.54 28.82 -17.56
C GLY A 608 32.59 27.70 -17.14
N LEU A 609 32.17 26.83 -18.06
CA LEU A 609 31.28 25.70 -17.78
C LEU A 609 31.89 24.71 -16.78
N PHE A 610 33.18 24.42 -16.88
CA PHE A 610 33.87 23.54 -15.94
C PHE A 610 33.88 24.12 -14.52
N LEU A 611 34.22 25.41 -14.38
CA LEU A 611 34.22 26.10 -13.09
C LEU A 611 32.81 26.14 -12.47
N ILE A 612 31.78 26.41 -13.28
CA ILE A 612 30.39 26.38 -12.85
C ILE A 612 30.00 24.99 -12.35
N ALA A 613 30.37 23.93 -13.08
CA ALA A 613 30.09 22.56 -12.68
C ALA A 613 30.77 22.16 -11.37
N LEU A 614 32.01 22.59 -11.14
CA LEU A 614 32.71 22.42 -9.87
C LEU A 614 32.02 23.19 -8.72
N GLY A 615 31.67 24.45 -8.98
CA GLY A 615 30.98 25.31 -8.01
C GLY A 615 29.64 24.72 -7.56
N THR A 616 28.85 24.23 -8.52
CA THR A 616 27.58 23.53 -8.27
C THR A 616 27.76 22.32 -7.34
N GLY A 617 28.88 21.60 -7.47
CA GLY A 617 29.20 20.43 -6.66
C GLY A 617 29.37 20.73 -5.17
N GLY A 618 29.79 21.94 -4.80
CA GLY A 618 29.89 22.33 -3.40
C GLY A 618 28.58 22.82 -2.81
N ILE A 619 27.88 23.65 -3.60
CA ILE A 619 26.73 24.42 -3.13
C ILE A 619 25.54 23.49 -2.92
N LYS A 620 25.15 22.71 -3.95
CA LYS A 620 23.93 21.88 -3.93
C LYS A 620 23.84 20.89 -2.76
N PRO A 621 24.87 20.07 -2.46
CA PRO A 621 24.75 19.10 -1.36
C PRO A 621 24.86 19.76 0.03
N CYS A 622 25.54 20.91 0.14
CA CYS A 622 25.87 21.50 1.42
C CYS A 622 24.83 22.50 1.92
N VAL A 623 24.21 23.32 1.05
CA VAL A 623 23.33 24.42 1.48
C VAL A 623 22.06 23.90 2.18
N ALA A 624 21.41 22.88 1.62
CA ALA A 624 20.20 22.28 2.21
C ALA A 624 20.51 21.61 3.56
N ALA A 625 21.63 20.88 3.64
CA ALA A 625 22.08 20.25 4.87
C ALA A 625 22.47 21.30 5.93
N PHE A 626 23.19 22.35 5.53
CA PHE A 626 23.59 23.45 6.40
C PHE A 626 22.40 24.22 6.97
N GLY A 627 21.36 24.46 6.16
CA GLY A 627 20.10 25.05 6.61
C GLY A 627 19.33 24.16 7.58
N GLY A 628 19.33 22.84 7.36
CA GLY A 628 18.74 21.86 8.29
C GLY A 628 19.44 21.81 9.65
N ASP A 629 20.76 21.98 9.67
CA ASP A 629 21.60 21.97 10.88
C ASP A 629 21.38 23.21 11.78
N GLN A 630 20.67 24.24 11.30
CA GLN A 630 20.35 25.43 12.11
C GLN A 630 19.27 25.17 13.17
N PHE A 631 18.62 24.01 13.14
CA PHE A 631 17.53 23.64 14.05
C PHE A 631 17.92 22.50 14.97
N GLY A 632 17.63 22.63 16.27
CA GLY A 632 17.80 21.53 17.23
C GLY A 632 16.68 20.48 17.13
N ASN A 633 16.86 19.33 17.82
CA ASN A 633 15.90 18.22 17.83
C ASN A 633 14.48 18.61 18.32
N HIS A 634 14.38 19.64 19.17
CA HIS A 634 13.10 20.14 19.71
C HIS A 634 12.34 21.07 18.75
N GLN A 635 12.91 21.41 17.58
CA GLN A 635 12.39 22.42 16.65
C GLN A 635 11.93 21.83 15.31
N GLU A 636 11.34 20.63 15.33
CA GLU A 636 10.95 19.92 14.11
C GLU A 636 9.95 20.68 13.23
N ARG A 637 8.98 21.38 13.83
CA ARG A 637 7.99 22.17 13.09
C ARG A 637 8.63 23.31 12.29
N GLN A 638 9.60 24.00 12.88
CA GLN A 638 10.31 25.10 12.23
C GLN A 638 11.21 24.58 11.10
N ARG A 639 11.87 23.43 11.31
CA ARG A 639 12.66 22.74 10.29
C ARG A 639 11.81 22.31 9.09
N ARG A 640 10.58 21.83 9.29
CA ARG A 640 9.64 21.49 8.19
C ARG A 640 9.21 22.73 7.40
N THR A 641 8.90 23.84 8.08
CA THR A 641 8.57 25.11 7.41
C THR A 641 9.75 25.63 6.59
N PHE A 642 10.98 25.52 7.12
CA PHE A 642 12.19 25.86 6.36
C PHE A 642 12.30 25.08 5.06
N PHE A 643 12.20 23.75 5.07
CA PHE A 643 12.29 22.96 3.84
C PHE A 643 11.16 23.28 2.84
N SER A 644 9.99 23.72 3.33
CA SER A 644 8.89 24.17 2.47
C SER A 644 9.22 25.51 1.78
N ILE A 645 9.75 26.48 2.53
CA ILE A 645 10.22 27.76 1.98
C ILE A 645 11.40 27.55 1.03
N PHE A 646 12.33 26.67 1.39
CA PHE A 646 13.47 26.30 0.56
C PHE A 646 13.02 25.72 -0.79
N TYR A 647 12.02 24.82 -0.77
CA TYR A 647 11.42 24.29 -1.99
C TYR A 647 10.71 25.36 -2.83
N LEU A 648 10.02 26.31 -2.20
CA LEU A 648 9.40 27.45 -2.88
C LEU A 648 10.46 28.31 -3.59
N CYS A 649 11.59 28.59 -2.93
CA CYS A 649 12.68 29.37 -3.50
C CYS A 649 13.39 28.66 -4.67
N ILE A 650 13.53 27.33 -4.62
CA ILE A 650 14.07 26.55 -5.76
C ILE A 650 13.19 26.74 -7.00
N ASN A 651 11.88 26.56 -6.85
CA ASN A 651 10.94 26.68 -7.96
C ASN A 651 10.78 28.13 -8.43
N GLY A 652 10.75 29.09 -7.50
CA GLY A 652 10.70 30.52 -7.81
C GLY A 652 11.93 31.00 -8.58
N GLY A 653 13.14 30.60 -8.17
CA GLY A 653 14.38 30.95 -8.88
C GLY A 653 14.43 30.34 -10.29
N SER A 654 14.01 29.08 -10.44
CA SER A 654 13.90 28.41 -11.75
C SER A 654 12.87 29.08 -12.67
N LEU A 655 11.70 29.44 -12.13
CA LEU A 655 10.65 30.12 -12.89
C LEU A 655 11.13 31.51 -13.38
N LEU A 656 11.64 32.33 -12.48
CA LEU A 656 12.05 33.69 -12.82
C LEU A 656 13.22 33.71 -13.80
N SER A 657 14.18 32.79 -13.65
CA SER A 657 15.32 32.71 -14.58
C SER A 657 14.93 32.24 -15.97
N THR A 658 14.05 31.25 -16.09
CA THR A 658 13.58 30.76 -17.40
C THR A 658 12.72 31.80 -18.15
N ILE A 659 12.17 32.80 -17.46
CA ILE A 659 11.47 33.93 -18.09
C ILE A 659 12.44 35.09 -18.38
N ILE A 660 13.19 35.54 -17.38
CA ILE A 660 14.00 36.76 -17.45
C ILE A 660 15.21 36.55 -18.36
N THR A 661 15.92 35.43 -18.25
CA THR A 661 17.18 35.23 -18.99
C THR A 661 17.00 35.20 -20.52
N PRO A 662 15.98 34.55 -21.09
CA PRO A 662 15.70 34.65 -22.52
C PRO A 662 15.28 36.05 -22.98
N ILE A 663 14.54 36.80 -22.16
CA ILE A 663 14.17 38.21 -22.44
C ILE A 663 15.42 39.08 -22.51
N LEU A 664 16.36 38.89 -21.58
CA LEU A 664 17.65 39.59 -21.58
C LEU A 664 18.48 39.26 -22.82
N ARG A 665 18.48 38.00 -23.26
CA ARG A 665 19.13 37.58 -24.52
C ARG A 665 18.49 38.22 -25.76
N ALA A 666 17.17 38.42 -25.74
CA ALA A 666 16.42 38.98 -26.88
C ALA A 666 16.63 40.48 -27.08
N GLN A 667 17.27 41.17 -26.13
CA GLN A 667 17.69 42.56 -26.30
C GLN A 667 18.85 42.67 -27.29
N ASP A 668 18.87 43.76 -28.05
CA ASP A 668 19.99 44.10 -28.93
C ASP A 668 21.09 44.80 -28.11
N CYS A 669 22.30 44.24 -28.12
CA CYS A 669 23.49 44.78 -27.48
C CYS A 669 24.69 44.79 -28.45
N GLY A 670 25.66 45.65 -28.17
CA GLY A 670 26.93 45.78 -28.88
C GLY A 670 27.31 47.25 -29.06
N ILE A 671 28.60 47.57 -28.99
CA ILE A 671 29.09 48.96 -29.04
C ILE A 671 29.13 49.45 -30.50
N TYR A 672 29.46 48.56 -31.44
CA TYR A 672 29.64 48.89 -32.86
C TYR A 672 28.62 48.21 -33.80
N SER A 673 28.16 46.99 -33.49
CA SER A 673 27.12 46.27 -34.22
C SER A 673 25.99 45.80 -33.29
N LYS A 674 24.72 45.85 -33.73
CA LYS A 674 23.57 45.43 -32.89
C LYS A 674 23.31 43.94 -33.02
N GLN A 675 23.45 43.18 -31.92
CA GLN A 675 23.27 41.73 -31.91
C GLN A 675 22.55 41.20 -30.66
N LYS A 676 22.14 39.93 -30.70
CA LYS A 676 21.48 39.27 -29.55
C LYS A 676 22.42 39.15 -28.37
N CYS A 677 21.99 39.62 -27.21
CA CYS A 677 22.85 39.88 -26.06
C CYS A 677 23.07 38.66 -25.15
N TYR A 678 23.89 37.71 -25.57
CA TYR A 678 24.27 36.57 -24.72
C TYR A 678 25.09 36.99 -23.49
N SER A 679 25.93 38.02 -23.60
CA SER A 679 26.72 38.53 -22.47
C SER A 679 25.84 39.03 -21.32
N LEU A 680 24.75 39.75 -21.60
CA LEU A 680 23.80 40.19 -20.54
C LEU A 680 23.04 39.00 -19.94
N ALA A 681 22.67 38.02 -20.77
CA ALA A 681 21.99 36.81 -20.32
C ALA A 681 22.83 35.98 -19.34
N PHE A 682 24.16 35.93 -19.48
CA PHE A 682 25.08 35.29 -18.54
C PHE A 682 25.55 36.24 -17.41
N GLY A 683 25.66 37.53 -17.69
CA GLY A 683 26.16 38.54 -16.74
C GLY A 683 25.21 38.85 -15.58
N VAL A 684 23.89 38.90 -15.83
CA VAL A 684 22.90 39.11 -14.75
C VAL A 684 22.92 37.96 -13.72
N PRO A 685 22.89 36.67 -14.13
CA PRO A 685 23.18 35.56 -13.23
C PRO A 685 24.49 35.68 -12.44
N ALA A 686 25.57 36.12 -13.07
CA ALA A 686 26.86 36.30 -12.41
C ALA A 686 26.79 37.36 -11.30
N ALA A 687 26.17 38.51 -11.57
CA ALA A 687 25.97 39.58 -10.60
C ALA A 687 25.09 39.13 -9.42
N LEU A 688 23.98 38.44 -9.70
CA LEU A 688 23.10 37.90 -8.66
C LEU A 688 23.81 36.88 -7.77
N MET A 689 24.70 36.06 -8.32
CA MET A 689 25.49 35.11 -7.54
C MET A 689 26.54 35.81 -6.66
N LEU A 690 27.18 36.88 -7.14
CA LEU A 690 28.10 37.69 -6.32
C LEU A 690 27.37 38.35 -5.15
N VAL A 691 26.18 38.90 -5.39
CA VAL A 691 25.32 39.46 -4.33
C VAL A 691 24.93 38.37 -3.33
N ALA A 692 24.52 37.20 -3.81
CA ALA A 692 24.17 36.07 -2.95
C ALA A 692 25.33 35.62 -2.05
N LEU A 693 26.56 35.57 -2.58
CA LEU A 693 27.75 35.26 -1.81
C LEU A 693 27.99 36.28 -0.69
N VAL A 694 27.87 37.58 -0.98
CA VAL A 694 28.01 38.64 0.02
C VAL A 694 26.94 38.50 1.11
N VAL A 695 25.68 38.32 0.71
CA VAL A 695 24.54 38.12 1.62
C VAL A 695 24.77 36.91 2.53
N PHE A 696 25.26 35.80 1.97
CA PHE A 696 25.58 34.59 2.73
C PHE A 696 26.70 34.81 3.76
N ILE A 697 27.76 35.55 3.38
CA ILE A 697 28.89 35.88 4.27
C ILE A 697 28.47 36.83 5.39
N VAL A 698 27.62 37.82 5.11
CA VAL A 698 27.08 38.75 6.12
C VAL A 698 26.35 38.00 7.24
N GLY A 699 25.62 36.94 6.91
CA GLY A 699 24.95 36.07 7.90
C GLY A 699 25.89 35.20 8.75
N SER A 700 27.21 35.19 8.49
CA SER A 700 28.16 34.23 9.08
C SER A 700 28.28 34.26 10.60
N GLY A 701 27.97 35.39 11.25
CA GLY A 701 27.94 35.52 12.71
C GLY A 701 26.73 34.85 13.37
N MET A 702 25.70 34.50 12.58
CA MET A 702 24.42 33.98 13.06
C MET A 702 24.25 32.48 12.82
N TYR A 703 25.17 31.84 12.09
CA TYR A 703 25.06 30.44 11.73
C TYR A 703 25.68 29.53 12.78
N TYR A 704 24.99 28.41 13.05
CA TYR A 704 25.59 27.24 13.67
C TYR A 704 26.50 26.52 12.65
N LYS A 705 27.78 26.37 13.00
CA LYS A 705 28.82 25.76 12.16
C LYS A 705 29.31 24.47 12.81
N ALA A 706 28.76 23.34 12.35
CA ALA A 706 29.18 22.02 12.84
C ALA A 706 30.63 21.71 12.43
N GLU A 707 31.36 21.02 13.31
CA GLU A 707 32.72 20.55 13.05
C GLU A 707 32.72 19.34 12.08
N PRO A 708 33.76 19.19 11.22
CA PRO A 708 33.85 18.06 10.28
C PRO A 708 33.98 16.72 11.03
N GLN A 709 33.15 15.72 10.68
CA GLN A 709 33.12 14.40 11.34
C GLN A 709 34.02 13.34 10.66
N GLY A 710 34.91 13.75 9.74
CA GLY A 710 35.85 12.87 9.06
C GLY A 710 35.23 12.10 7.88
N ASN A 711 35.96 11.11 7.35
CA ASN A 711 35.58 10.42 6.10
C ASN A 711 34.51 9.33 6.31
N ILE A 712 33.27 9.75 6.56
CA ILE A 712 32.10 8.87 6.74
C ILE A 712 31.88 7.98 5.51
N MET A 713 32.02 8.51 4.30
CA MET A 713 31.83 7.77 3.04
C MET A 713 32.84 6.61 2.91
N GLY A 714 34.10 6.86 3.25
CA GLY A 714 35.13 5.81 3.29
C GLY A 714 34.83 4.72 4.31
N SER A 715 34.30 5.08 5.48
CA SER A 715 33.85 4.13 6.51
C SER A 715 32.68 3.27 6.04
N VAL A 716 31.70 3.87 5.35
CA VAL A 716 30.54 3.16 4.77
C VAL A 716 30.99 2.18 3.69
N CYS A 717 31.80 2.60 2.72
CA CYS A 717 32.30 1.73 1.65
C CYS A 717 33.14 0.56 2.19
N LYS A 718 34.01 0.81 3.16
CA LYS A 718 34.81 -0.25 3.81
C LYS A 718 33.93 -1.23 4.60
N CYS A 719 32.91 -0.73 5.30
CA CYS A 719 31.95 -1.55 6.04
C CYS A 719 31.14 -2.46 5.10
N ILE A 720 30.61 -1.92 4.00
CA ILE A 720 29.89 -2.68 2.98
C ILE A 720 30.81 -3.73 2.33
N GLY A 721 32.02 -3.33 1.90
CA GLY A 721 32.99 -4.24 1.30
C GLY A 721 33.40 -5.37 2.25
N PHE A 722 33.58 -5.06 3.55
CA PHE A 722 33.84 -6.07 4.58
C PHE A 722 32.65 -7.02 4.75
N ALA A 723 31.41 -6.51 4.85
CA ALA A 723 30.21 -7.33 4.96
C ALA A 723 30.06 -8.30 3.77
N ILE A 724 30.29 -7.82 2.55
CA ILE A 724 30.24 -8.65 1.32
C ILE A 724 31.34 -9.71 1.36
N LYS A 725 32.60 -9.32 1.61
CA LYS A 725 33.74 -10.24 1.70
C LYS A 725 33.50 -11.31 2.77
N ASN A 726 33.00 -10.92 3.94
CA ASN A 726 32.76 -11.82 5.06
C ASN A 726 31.57 -12.77 4.79
N ARG A 727 30.54 -12.30 4.09
CA ARG A 727 29.42 -13.12 3.60
C ARG A 727 29.86 -14.19 2.60
N TYR A 728 30.76 -13.85 1.68
CA TYR A 728 31.32 -14.82 0.72
C TYR A 728 32.21 -15.85 1.42
N LYS A 729 33.00 -15.45 2.42
CA LYS A 729 33.88 -16.33 3.19
C LYS A 729 33.11 -17.35 4.04
N HIS A 730 31.95 -16.98 4.58
CA HIS A 730 31.14 -17.80 5.48
C HIS A 730 29.89 -18.41 4.81
N ARG A 731 29.96 -18.68 3.49
CA ARG A 731 28.83 -19.21 2.70
C ARG A 731 28.48 -20.69 2.96
N SER A 732 29.32 -21.41 3.72
CA SER A 732 29.11 -22.83 4.07
C SER A 732 27.92 -23.02 5.03
N LYS A 733 27.25 -24.19 4.98
CA LYS A 733 26.14 -24.57 5.89
C LYS A 733 26.55 -24.63 7.38
N GLN A 734 27.84 -24.52 7.67
CA GLN A 734 28.43 -24.61 9.01
C GLN A 734 28.24 -23.35 9.86
N TYR A 735 27.85 -22.21 9.27
CA TYR A 735 27.65 -20.94 9.98
C TYR A 735 26.15 -20.57 10.04
N PRO A 736 25.67 -20.05 11.19
CA PRO A 736 24.26 -19.66 11.35
C PRO A 736 23.91 -18.49 10.42
N LYS A 737 22.73 -18.58 9.79
CA LYS A 737 22.23 -17.52 8.90
C LYS A 737 21.90 -16.26 9.72
N ARG A 738 22.43 -15.12 9.30
CA ARG A 738 22.07 -13.79 9.85
C ARG A 738 20.79 -13.25 9.21
N GLN A 739 20.04 -12.41 9.92
CA GLN A 739 18.78 -11.84 9.43
C GLN A 739 18.98 -10.87 8.25
N HIS A 740 20.05 -10.06 8.25
CA HIS A 740 20.39 -9.16 7.15
C HIS A 740 21.84 -9.34 6.70
N TRP A 741 22.13 -9.15 5.41
CA TRP A 741 23.48 -9.36 4.86
C TRP A 741 24.53 -8.33 5.35
N MET A 742 24.09 -7.18 5.85
CA MET A 742 24.97 -6.21 6.51
C MET A 742 25.39 -6.65 7.92
N ASP A 743 24.77 -7.66 8.53
CA ASP A 743 25.14 -8.13 9.87
C ASP A 743 26.49 -8.85 9.90
N TRP A 744 27.02 -9.19 8.71
CA TRP A 744 28.35 -9.76 8.54
C TRP A 744 29.49 -8.77 8.85
N SER A 745 29.20 -7.50 9.15
CA SER A 745 30.18 -6.51 9.62
C SER A 745 30.14 -6.23 11.12
N GLU A 746 29.25 -6.89 11.89
CA GLU A 746 29.13 -6.71 13.35
C GLU A 746 30.43 -7.07 14.12
N GLU A 747 31.28 -7.90 13.53
CA GLU A 747 32.58 -8.31 14.09
C GLU A 747 33.61 -7.17 14.13
N LYS A 748 33.45 -6.11 13.30
CA LYS A 748 34.45 -5.06 13.12
C LYS A 748 33.91 -3.64 13.25
N TYR A 749 32.61 -3.42 13.07
CA TYR A 749 31.99 -2.10 13.03
C TYR A 749 30.88 -1.97 14.08
N GLU A 750 30.70 -0.74 14.58
CA GLU A 750 29.65 -0.44 15.56
C GLU A 750 28.24 -0.67 15.02
N LYS A 751 27.34 -1.15 15.88
CA LYS A 751 25.95 -1.47 15.51
C LYS A 751 25.17 -0.26 15.00
N LEU A 752 25.48 0.95 15.50
CA LEU A 752 24.85 2.19 15.05
C LEU A 752 25.15 2.49 13.58
N LEU A 753 26.43 2.37 13.18
CA LEU A 753 26.86 2.55 11.79
C LEU A 753 26.20 1.52 10.87
N ILE A 754 26.13 0.26 11.29
CA ILE A 754 25.48 -0.81 10.53
C ILE A 754 23.98 -0.52 10.35
N ALA A 755 23.30 -0.06 11.40
CA ALA A 755 21.89 0.32 11.33
C ALA A 755 21.66 1.50 10.37
N GLN A 756 22.49 2.54 10.43
CA GLN A 756 22.44 3.68 9.52
C GLN A 756 22.65 3.25 8.06
N ILE A 757 23.64 2.38 7.79
CA ILE A 757 23.88 1.87 6.42
C ILE A 757 22.68 1.06 5.91
N LYS A 758 22.05 0.23 6.75
CA LYS A 758 20.82 -0.49 6.37
C LYS A 758 19.69 0.46 5.99
N MET A 759 19.54 1.58 6.71
CA MET A 759 18.53 2.60 6.39
C MET A 759 18.85 3.28 5.06
N VAL A 760 20.11 3.69 4.84
CA VAL A 760 20.55 4.31 3.58
C VAL A 760 20.34 3.37 2.38
N LEU A 761 20.65 2.08 2.51
CA LEU A 761 20.44 1.09 1.44
C LEU A 761 18.95 0.89 1.10
N LYS A 762 18.07 0.87 2.11
CA LYS A 762 16.62 0.83 1.89
C LYS A 762 16.12 2.07 1.15
N VAL A 763 16.63 3.25 1.53
CA VAL A 763 16.30 4.51 0.86
C VAL A 763 16.82 4.48 -0.58
N LEU A 764 18.05 4.05 -0.82
CA LEU A 764 18.63 3.96 -2.16
C LEU A 764 17.83 3.03 -3.09
N PHE A 765 17.33 1.91 -2.57
CA PHE A 765 16.42 1.02 -3.30
C PHE A 765 15.11 1.73 -3.71
N LEU A 766 14.56 2.59 -2.84
CA LEU A 766 13.38 3.41 -3.16
C LEU A 766 13.65 4.41 -4.29
N TYR A 767 14.90 4.85 -4.47
CA TYR A 767 15.28 5.78 -5.55
C TYR A 767 15.59 5.10 -6.89
N VAL A 768 15.63 3.76 -6.98
CA VAL A 768 15.91 3.03 -8.24
C VAL A 768 14.96 3.38 -9.40
N PRO A 769 13.65 3.62 -9.19
CA PRO A 769 12.76 4.04 -10.28
C PRO A 769 12.96 5.49 -10.74
N LEU A 770 13.65 6.35 -9.97
CA LEU A 770 13.78 7.77 -10.33
C LEU A 770 14.58 8.02 -11.61
N PRO A 771 15.74 7.36 -11.85
CA PRO A 771 16.44 7.47 -13.14
C PRO A 771 15.54 7.12 -14.32
N MET A 772 14.73 6.07 -14.23
CA MET A 772 13.76 5.69 -15.28
C MET A 772 12.66 6.74 -15.48
N PHE A 773 12.20 7.36 -14.40
CA PHE A 773 11.26 8.46 -14.49
C PHE A 773 11.87 9.68 -15.19
N TRP A 774 13.10 10.08 -14.83
CA TRP A 774 13.76 11.23 -15.42
C TRP A 774 14.16 11.00 -16.88
N THR A 775 14.57 9.78 -17.26
CA THR A 775 14.83 9.45 -18.67
C THR A 775 13.57 9.55 -19.52
N LEU A 776 12.41 9.13 -19.01
CA LEU A 776 11.12 9.29 -19.69
C LEU A 776 10.60 10.74 -19.66
N PHE A 777 10.89 11.48 -18.60
CA PHE A 777 10.48 12.88 -18.46
C PHE A 777 11.25 13.79 -19.43
N ASP A 778 12.54 13.57 -19.61
CA ASP A 778 13.39 14.34 -20.52
C ASP A 778 13.11 14.01 -22.01
N GLN A 779 12.36 12.93 -22.31
CA GLN A 779 11.92 12.59 -23.67
C GLN A 779 10.71 13.41 -24.19
N LYS A 780 10.25 14.44 -23.46
CA LYS A 780 9.07 15.21 -23.86
C LYS A 780 9.39 16.34 -24.84
N GLY A 781 9.07 16.11 -26.11
CA GLY A 781 8.90 17.15 -27.13
C GLY A 781 7.46 17.18 -27.61
N LEU A 782 6.57 17.91 -26.94
CA LEU A 782 5.19 18.04 -27.40
C LEU A 782 4.52 19.33 -26.93
N LEU A 783 5.02 20.49 -27.34
CA LEU A 783 4.20 21.71 -27.47
C LEU A 783 5.01 22.78 -28.23
N VAL A 784 4.33 23.53 -29.12
CA VAL A 784 4.93 24.66 -29.85
C VAL A 784 5.11 25.81 -28.87
N ILE A 785 6.19 25.75 -28.11
CA ILE A 785 6.74 26.82 -27.29
C ILE A 785 8.20 26.96 -27.72
N GLN A 786 8.74 28.17 -27.71
CA GLN A 786 10.17 28.41 -27.93
C GLN A 786 10.97 27.47 -27.00
N PRO A 787 12.05 26.78 -27.47
CA PRO A 787 12.71 25.70 -26.70
C PRO A 787 13.11 26.09 -25.28
N ASP A 788 13.39 27.38 -25.08
CA ASP A 788 13.71 28.06 -23.82
C ASP A 788 12.52 28.22 -22.86
N GLN A 789 11.26 28.27 -23.33
CA GLN A 789 10.07 28.40 -22.46
C GLN A 789 9.33 27.08 -22.18
N MET A 790 9.72 25.97 -22.82
CA MET A 790 9.18 24.63 -22.48
C MET A 790 9.59 24.21 -21.06
N GLN A 791 10.73 24.68 -20.56
CA GLN A 791 11.19 24.45 -19.19
C GLN A 791 10.42 25.27 -18.13
N THR A 792 9.74 26.34 -18.54
CA THR A 792 8.97 27.25 -17.65
C THR A 792 7.68 26.61 -17.15
N VAL A 793 7.09 25.69 -17.93
CA VAL A 793 5.83 25.02 -17.59
C VAL A 793 5.96 24.21 -16.30
N ASN A 794 7.11 23.57 -16.06
CA ASN A 794 7.29 22.69 -14.91
C ASN A 794 7.27 23.45 -13.56
N PRO A 795 8.05 24.53 -13.35
CA PRO A 795 7.92 25.37 -12.15
C PRO A 795 6.52 25.99 -11.97
N ILE A 796 5.85 26.42 -13.06
CA ILE A 796 4.48 26.95 -12.99
C ILE A 796 3.52 25.87 -12.48
N LEU A 797 3.58 24.67 -13.04
CA LEU A 797 2.76 23.54 -12.61
C LEU A 797 3.03 23.19 -11.16
N ILE A 798 4.29 23.17 -10.70
CA ILE A 798 4.60 22.90 -9.29
C ILE A 798 4.02 24.00 -8.39
N LEU A 799 4.25 25.27 -8.71
CA LEU A 799 3.78 26.40 -7.89
C LEU A 799 2.26 26.55 -7.87
N THR A 800 1.55 26.09 -8.90
CA THR A 800 0.08 26.13 -8.98
C THR A 800 -0.56 24.85 -8.45
N LEU A 801 -0.09 23.67 -8.86
CA LEU A 801 -0.67 22.39 -8.48
C LEU A 801 -0.37 22.01 -7.03
N VAL A 802 0.79 22.34 -6.45
CA VAL A 802 1.08 21.97 -5.05
C VAL A 802 0.06 22.60 -4.10
N PRO A 803 -0.22 23.92 -4.13
CA PRO A 803 -1.25 24.53 -3.29
C PRO A 803 -2.67 23.98 -3.57
N ILE A 804 -3.02 23.74 -4.84
CA ILE A 804 -4.34 23.19 -5.23
C ILE A 804 -4.49 21.76 -4.72
N MET A 805 -3.44 20.94 -4.86
CA MET A 805 -3.43 19.56 -4.40
C MET A 805 -3.57 19.49 -2.88
N ASP A 806 -2.79 20.28 -2.14
CA ASP A 806 -2.80 20.26 -0.67
C ASP A 806 -4.00 20.97 -0.04
N SER A 807 -4.53 22.03 -0.64
CA SER A 807 -5.61 22.83 -0.05
C SER A 807 -7.01 22.43 -0.53
N LEU A 808 -7.12 21.84 -1.73
CA LEU A 808 -8.41 21.53 -2.36
C LEU A 808 -8.58 20.03 -2.61
N ILE A 809 -7.68 19.42 -3.40
CA ILE A 809 -7.87 18.05 -3.89
C ILE A 809 -7.71 17.01 -2.77
N TYR A 810 -6.61 17.04 -2.01
CA TYR A 810 -6.40 16.07 -0.93
C TYR A 810 -7.41 16.21 0.22
N PRO A 811 -7.84 17.41 0.65
CA PRO A 811 -8.93 17.57 1.62
C PRO A 811 -10.28 17.05 1.10
N LEU A 812 -10.60 17.25 -0.18
CA LEU A 812 -11.83 16.70 -0.80
C LEU A 812 -11.79 15.17 -0.88
N ILE A 813 -10.67 14.59 -1.29
CA ILE A 813 -10.48 13.13 -1.33
C ILE A 813 -10.55 12.54 0.10
N LYS A 814 -10.06 13.26 1.11
CA LYS A 814 -10.20 12.90 2.51
C LYS A 814 -11.65 12.95 2.97
N LYS A 815 -12.44 13.92 2.52
CA LYS A 815 -13.91 13.96 2.74
C LYS A 815 -14.65 12.81 2.05
N CYS A 816 -14.12 12.29 0.95
CA CYS A 816 -14.62 11.08 0.28
C CYS A 816 -14.16 9.76 0.95
N GLY A 817 -13.51 9.81 2.12
CA GLY A 817 -13.11 8.62 2.89
C GLY A 817 -11.85 7.90 2.38
N LEU A 818 -11.11 8.48 1.44
CA LEU A 818 -9.88 7.89 0.90
C LEU A 818 -8.65 8.60 1.47
N ASN A 819 -7.93 7.96 2.41
CA ASN A 819 -6.68 8.50 2.95
C ASN A 819 -5.48 8.01 2.11
N PHE A 820 -5.01 8.85 1.17
CA PHE A 820 -3.78 8.58 0.44
C PHE A 820 -2.54 8.85 1.31
N THR A 821 -1.75 7.80 1.56
CA THR A 821 -0.40 7.94 2.12
C THR A 821 0.52 8.65 1.11
N PRO A 822 1.61 9.33 1.55
CA PRO A 822 2.54 10.00 0.63
C PRO A 822 3.06 9.09 -0.48
N LEU A 823 3.33 7.82 -0.18
CA LEU A 823 3.75 6.82 -1.16
C LEU A 823 2.64 6.51 -2.18
N LYS A 824 1.39 6.35 -1.72
CA LYS A 824 0.22 6.16 -2.61
C LYS A 824 -0.03 7.39 -3.48
N ARG A 825 0.24 8.61 -2.99
CA ARG A 825 0.17 9.83 -3.82
C ARG A 825 1.19 9.79 -4.96
N MET A 826 2.42 9.36 -4.68
CA MET A 826 3.44 9.18 -5.72
C MET A 826 3.06 8.07 -6.70
N THR A 827 2.59 6.92 -6.22
CA THR A 827 2.17 5.80 -7.08
C THR A 827 0.96 6.15 -7.94
N VAL A 828 -0.08 6.75 -7.37
CA VAL A 828 -1.25 7.22 -8.12
C VAL A 828 -0.82 8.29 -9.13
N GLY A 829 -0.01 9.26 -8.73
CA GLY A 829 0.51 10.30 -9.63
C GLY A 829 1.32 9.75 -10.80
N MET A 830 2.12 8.69 -10.59
CA MET A 830 2.86 8.00 -11.64
C MET A 830 1.95 7.16 -12.57
N ILE A 831 0.82 6.64 -12.06
CA ILE A 831 -0.16 5.85 -12.83
C ILE A 831 -1.16 6.74 -13.58
N THR A 832 -1.53 7.89 -13.02
CA THR A 832 -2.44 8.87 -13.63
C THR A 832 -1.74 9.80 -14.61
N TYR A 833 -0.47 9.55 -14.94
CA TYR A 833 0.18 10.27 -16.03
C TYR A 833 -0.64 10.01 -17.31
N PRO A 834 -1.05 11.06 -18.04
CA PRO A 834 -1.78 10.85 -19.29
C PRO A 834 -0.96 9.91 -20.17
N THR A 835 -1.63 8.90 -20.73
CA THR A 835 -1.11 8.04 -21.78
C THR A 835 -0.34 8.91 -22.76
N PHE A 836 0.97 8.67 -22.88
CA PHE A 836 1.73 9.24 -23.98
C PHE A 836 0.98 8.93 -25.27
N PRO A 837 0.88 9.88 -26.22
CA PRO A 837 0.25 9.60 -27.49
C PRO A 837 0.92 8.37 -28.10
N SER A 838 0.08 7.44 -28.58
CA SER A 838 0.51 6.24 -29.30
C SER A 838 1.53 6.63 -30.38
N ALA A 839 2.47 5.73 -30.70
CA ALA A 839 3.41 5.89 -31.82
C ALA A 839 2.71 6.13 -33.19
N SER A 840 1.38 6.02 -33.25
CA SER A 840 0.53 6.38 -34.38
C SER A 840 0.25 7.88 -34.55
N GLU A 841 0.47 8.74 -33.54
CA GLU A 841 0.32 10.19 -33.69
C GLU A 841 1.67 10.82 -34.08
N SER A 842 1.98 10.86 -35.38
CA SER A 842 3.16 11.56 -35.88
C SER A 842 2.85 13.04 -36.11
N GLN A 843 3.57 13.94 -35.43
CA GLN A 843 3.58 15.37 -35.79
C GLN A 843 4.58 15.61 -36.92
N LEU A 844 4.08 15.99 -38.10
CA LEU A 844 4.92 16.46 -39.20
C LEU A 844 5.20 17.96 -39.00
N LYS A 845 6.47 18.34 -38.81
CA LYS A 845 6.89 19.75 -38.68
C LYS A 845 7.68 20.18 -39.91
N LEU A 846 7.06 20.95 -40.79
CA LEU A 846 7.71 21.53 -41.97
C LEU A 846 8.23 22.92 -41.63
N ILE A 847 9.52 23.17 -41.90
CA ILE A 847 10.19 24.45 -41.64
C ILE A 847 10.80 24.95 -42.95
N ASN A 848 10.37 26.13 -43.41
CA ASN A 848 10.99 26.81 -44.53
C ASN A 848 12.08 27.77 -44.00
N MET A 849 13.34 27.33 -44.03
CA MET A 849 14.51 28.15 -43.64
C MET A 849 15.12 28.93 -44.82
N GLY A 850 14.50 28.90 -46.01
CA GLY A 850 14.89 29.69 -47.16
C GLY A 850 14.34 31.12 -47.12
N SER A 851 14.93 32.02 -47.90
CA SER A 851 14.49 33.40 -48.07
C SER A 851 13.29 33.55 -49.03
N THR A 852 12.78 32.45 -49.59
CA THR A 852 11.65 32.42 -50.53
C THR A 852 10.58 31.41 -50.09
N PRO A 853 9.29 31.66 -50.36
CA PRO A 853 8.20 30.76 -49.98
C PRO A 853 8.24 29.44 -50.78
N VAL A 854 7.99 28.32 -50.10
CA VAL A 854 8.07 26.96 -50.68
C VAL A 854 6.70 26.29 -50.60
N THR A 855 6.26 25.65 -51.70
CA THR A 855 4.97 24.95 -51.74
C THR A 855 5.20 23.45 -51.55
N CYS A 856 4.54 22.86 -50.56
CA CYS A 856 4.67 21.44 -50.22
C CYS A 856 3.35 20.70 -50.48
N LEU A 857 3.44 19.48 -51.03
CA LEU A 857 2.29 18.65 -51.39
C LEU A 857 2.31 17.37 -50.54
N LEU A 858 1.32 17.20 -49.67
CA LEU A 858 1.22 16.08 -48.74
C LEU A 858 0.28 14.99 -49.28
N PRO A 859 0.51 13.70 -48.97
CA PRO A 859 -0.35 12.61 -49.43
C PRO A 859 -1.74 12.72 -48.78
N GLY A 860 -2.79 12.95 -49.57
CA GLY A 860 -4.19 13.05 -49.09
C GLY A 860 -4.91 14.41 -49.27
N HIS A 861 -4.25 15.41 -49.89
CA HIS A 861 -4.74 16.74 -50.29
C HIS A 861 -5.04 17.81 -49.20
N GLU A 862 -4.12 18.78 -49.09
CA GLU A 862 -4.27 20.22 -49.40
C GLU A 862 -2.85 20.73 -49.80
N THR A 863 -2.72 21.66 -50.76
CA THR A 863 -1.43 22.30 -51.08
C THR A 863 -1.11 23.38 -50.06
N LEU A 864 -0.02 23.21 -49.30
CA LEU A 864 0.40 24.15 -48.27
C LEU A 864 1.55 25.02 -48.77
N VAL A 865 1.36 26.35 -48.81
CA VAL A 865 2.41 27.32 -49.13
C VAL A 865 3.04 27.79 -47.82
N LEU A 866 4.34 27.52 -47.63
CA LEU A 866 5.10 27.92 -46.44
C LEU A 866 5.84 29.24 -46.70
N PRO A 867 5.49 30.34 -46.00
CA PRO A 867 6.21 31.62 -46.10
C PRO A 867 7.68 31.49 -45.69
N ALA A 868 8.54 32.37 -46.21
CA ALA A 868 9.96 32.41 -45.86
C ALA A 868 10.16 32.68 -44.35
N ALA A 869 11.08 31.95 -43.71
CA ALA A 869 11.46 32.09 -42.30
C ALA A 869 10.32 31.96 -41.26
N GLN A 870 9.24 31.24 -41.59
CA GLN A 870 8.14 30.95 -40.65
C GLN A 870 7.92 29.46 -40.41
N VAL A 871 7.40 29.14 -39.21
CA VAL A 871 6.95 27.80 -38.80
C VAL A 871 5.43 27.77 -38.94
N CYS A 872 4.90 26.84 -39.73
CA CYS A 872 3.46 26.68 -39.88
C CYS A 872 2.86 25.97 -38.64
N PRO A 873 1.74 26.45 -38.06
CA PRO A 873 1.01 25.71 -37.05
C PRO A 873 -0.02 24.78 -37.73
N HIS A 874 0.11 23.49 -37.44
CA HIS A 874 -0.83 22.38 -37.70
C HIS A 874 -0.96 21.80 -39.11
N THR A 875 -0.71 20.49 -39.18
CA THR A 875 -1.66 19.50 -39.76
C THR A 875 -1.63 18.25 -38.87
N LYS A 876 -2.79 17.88 -38.29
CA LYS A 876 -2.98 16.55 -37.68
C LYS A 876 -3.52 15.64 -38.77
N THR A 877 -2.81 14.57 -39.10
CA THR A 877 -3.34 13.46 -39.90
C THR A 877 -3.78 12.36 -38.95
N ASN A 878 -5.07 11.97 -39.01
CA ASN A 878 -5.60 10.78 -38.33
C ASN A 878 -5.09 9.49 -38.98
#